data_AF-A0AAV8ACN2-F1
#
_entry.id   AF-A0AAV8ACN2-F1
#
_cell.length_a   1.000
_cell.length_b   1.000
_cell.length_c   1.000
_cell.angle_alpha   90.00
_cell.angle_beta   90.00
_cell.angle_gamma   90.00
#
_symmetry.space_group_name_H-M   'P 1'
#
loop_
_entity.id
_entity.type
_entity.pdbx_description
1 polymer ?
#
loop_
_entity_poly.entity_id
_entity_poly.type
_entity_poly.pdbx_seq_one_letter_code
_entity_poly.pdbx_strand_id
1 'polypeptide(L)'
;MASVLQEILDENQKLAGYENKLLFNKQQCLRIMDRIDIIVEHLKQLDKKSLNTQEKLLKDLLRQINKTKSLILQHTKEEAWLNTIAKVSIKNEIFQKQNKLFQKKASSFEFKIDGEWGTLPGDQKDENFDYIFIKKYINKILQNSEKFQEFFKKYQSFNPNETIELEDLKEDIQSELQDIEDLRPKDNFETVLKVFSNTEITLNKFLFSDGLASWHLGTFKETKVIIKQLNQDNENNKKMLEKNKKEAITLISLSHPNIIKCLGIVLEPKFSIIIQIEDGGLLFNYLNSQNSNLPFSLCLDIASKIANTMYYLHTNNIFHGFLNPKGIILIEKDSKIVPININFGNTDFDYDPLQISDPKYILPYLAPEIVRKEKISYSADIYSFGILLYELITKKEIYPNVSNYEIIRKHFLSSKNQKSKNILPFRPEFPTSLNNNLKQLISDCWNEDPELRPTFRIIYKRLNEIIQELIKTEKEIFQEEVNQEMIKQNFFTMTDDFSQQTKQRLNKMGILKKPKFSFSNLIYPKNNEIFTAKPKYGGNLITVGKGKECDTIEQALAKAKYGDRIDIEPGIYFEQLIINTNEIEIVGLVNENNGVIIEYEKGSVLSFKSNKGSISNIKFRKRGAQHFAIEILSGNLELDNCDISGDGAACLGISRGADPVITNCFIHHGNVGCALFNKAKGNFENCYFFMNKYQGICITGSSNPRIENSSIFCNQDSGFQIRENSKGTIRNCDIFYNKLHGVEIKNNSSPRFENCKIYENQVDGLILLKANRPILFKNLIYSNFKSGIACNNSAPIVKNNKIYLNKETGIFLYKKSTGEFNENKIYKNKLSGVLIQNSSDPIFENNLIFENFGSGFIARSNSLGGIQNNKIQRNEKRGIDVESGSDTKFVMNSITENEGGGILICVKGKGKFAQNKVDQNKVFQFRIMKNCFPILKNNDIPKGVKNDNNK
;
A
#
# COMPACT_ATOMS: atom_id res chain seq x y z
N MET A 1 37.84 -21.26 -39.93
CA MET A 1 37.20 -20.21 -40.77
C MET A 1 36.30 -20.84 -41.86
N ALA A 2 36.78 -21.31 -43.02
CA ALA A 2 35.89 -21.79 -44.10
C ALA A 2 34.94 -22.94 -43.71
N SER A 3 35.40 -23.97 -43.00
CA SER A 3 34.52 -25.07 -42.54
C SER A 3 33.49 -24.60 -41.52
N VAL A 4 33.88 -23.71 -40.60
CA VAL A 4 33.00 -23.12 -39.57
C VAL A 4 31.89 -22.28 -40.23
N LEU A 5 32.24 -21.46 -41.22
CA LEU A 5 31.27 -20.72 -42.04
C LEU A 5 30.33 -21.67 -42.82
N GLN A 6 30.82 -22.83 -43.27
CA GLN A 6 30.01 -23.82 -43.97
C GLN A 6 29.03 -24.54 -43.02
N GLU A 7 29.46 -24.92 -41.81
CA GLU A 7 28.56 -25.46 -40.77
C GLU A 7 27.40 -24.48 -40.47
N ILE A 8 27.71 -23.19 -40.29
CA ILE A 8 26.71 -22.14 -40.05
C ILE A 8 25.77 -21.96 -41.25
N LEU A 9 26.27 -22.08 -42.49
CA LEU A 9 25.44 -22.03 -43.71
C LEU A 9 24.51 -23.24 -43.82
N ASP A 10 24.98 -24.43 -43.44
CA ASP A 10 24.20 -25.67 -43.50
C ASP A 10 23.11 -25.71 -42.40
N GLU A 11 23.36 -25.16 -41.21
CA GLU A 11 22.33 -24.99 -40.16
C GLU A 11 21.31 -23.90 -40.50
N ASN A 12 21.72 -22.78 -41.11
CA ASN A 12 20.78 -21.79 -41.63
C ASN A 12 19.90 -22.36 -42.77
N GLN A 13 20.44 -23.25 -43.62
CA GLN A 13 19.64 -23.96 -44.62
C GLN A 13 18.64 -24.95 -44.00
N LYS A 14 18.99 -25.64 -42.90
CA LYS A 14 18.01 -26.44 -42.14
C LYS A 14 16.88 -25.56 -41.61
N LEU A 15 17.17 -24.39 -41.04
CA LEU A 15 16.15 -23.44 -40.56
C LEU A 15 15.23 -22.95 -41.70
N ALA A 16 15.78 -22.68 -42.88
CA ALA A 16 14.99 -22.31 -44.06
C ALA A 16 14.04 -23.43 -44.55
N GLY A 17 14.26 -24.69 -44.18
CA GLY A 17 13.34 -25.80 -44.45
C GLY A 17 12.04 -25.78 -43.61
N TYR A 18 11.96 -24.96 -42.56
CA TYR A 18 10.82 -24.91 -41.62
C TYR A 18 9.83 -23.76 -41.89
N GLU A 19 9.78 -23.23 -43.13
CA GLU A 19 8.98 -22.08 -43.58
C GLU A 19 7.49 -22.04 -43.14
N ASN A 20 6.90 -23.15 -42.69
CA ASN A 20 5.48 -23.25 -42.32
C ASN A 20 5.17 -23.47 -40.82
N LYS A 21 6.13 -23.38 -39.88
CA LYS A 21 5.89 -23.72 -38.45
C LYS A 21 6.47 -22.80 -37.37
N LEU A 22 6.87 -21.57 -37.69
CA LEU A 22 7.48 -20.64 -36.71
C LEU A 22 6.52 -19.50 -36.33
N LEU A 23 6.08 -19.51 -35.05
CA LEU A 23 5.17 -18.53 -34.47
C LEU A 23 5.91 -17.70 -33.40
N PHE A 24 6.63 -16.67 -33.84
CA PHE A 24 7.43 -15.80 -32.96
C PHE A 24 6.67 -14.54 -32.52
N ASN A 25 6.93 -14.06 -31.29
CA ASN A 25 6.42 -12.77 -30.83
C ASN A 25 7.16 -11.62 -31.53
N LYS A 26 6.43 -10.57 -31.97
CA LYS A 26 6.97 -9.35 -32.58
C LYS A 26 8.16 -8.73 -31.82
N GLN A 27 8.16 -8.77 -30.47
CA GLN A 27 9.28 -8.27 -29.66
C GLN A 27 10.53 -9.19 -29.70
N GLN A 28 10.36 -10.49 -29.91
CA GLN A 28 11.46 -11.43 -30.12
C GLN A 28 12.07 -11.24 -31.52
N CYS A 29 11.21 -11.10 -32.55
CA CYS A 29 11.65 -10.77 -33.91
C CYS A 29 12.48 -9.47 -33.98
N LEU A 30 12.06 -8.43 -33.25
CA LEU A 30 12.80 -7.16 -33.18
C LEU A 30 14.18 -7.34 -32.52
N ARG A 31 14.28 -8.08 -31.39
CA ARG A 31 15.57 -8.37 -30.75
C ARG A 31 16.53 -9.17 -31.63
N ILE A 32 16.00 -10.11 -32.42
CA ILE A 32 16.78 -10.90 -33.38
C ILE A 32 17.28 -10.00 -34.52
N MET A 33 16.46 -9.06 -35.01
CA MET A 33 16.91 -8.08 -36.01
C MET A 33 18.01 -7.15 -35.47
N ASP A 34 17.87 -6.64 -34.24
CA ASP A 34 18.89 -5.78 -33.61
C ASP A 34 20.25 -6.52 -33.48
N ARG A 35 20.23 -7.82 -33.12
CA ARG A 35 21.44 -8.67 -33.04
C ARG A 35 22.03 -8.97 -34.43
N ILE A 36 21.20 -9.28 -35.41
CA ILE A 36 21.62 -9.48 -36.81
C ILE A 36 22.35 -8.23 -37.33
N ASP A 37 21.86 -7.03 -37.02
CA ASP A 37 22.49 -5.79 -37.47
C ASP A 37 23.84 -5.53 -36.81
N ILE A 38 24.03 -5.90 -35.54
CA ILE A 38 25.34 -5.83 -34.85
C ILE A 38 26.36 -6.82 -35.44
N ILE A 39 25.91 -8.03 -35.81
CA ILE A 39 26.76 -9.04 -36.47
C ILE A 39 27.13 -8.56 -37.89
N VAL A 40 26.18 -8.01 -38.64
CA VAL A 40 26.40 -7.45 -39.98
C VAL A 40 27.32 -6.23 -39.94
N GLU A 41 27.26 -5.40 -38.89
CA GLU A 41 28.24 -4.32 -38.65
C GLU A 41 29.65 -4.88 -38.41
N HIS A 42 29.84 -5.85 -37.51
CA HIS A 42 31.15 -6.47 -37.27
C HIS A 42 31.74 -7.13 -38.53
N LEU A 43 30.93 -7.86 -39.30
CA LEU A 43 31.36 -8.50 -40.54
C LEU A 43 31.80 -7.50 -41.63
N LYS A 44 31.35 -6.23 -41.57
CA LYS A 44 31.83 -5.15 -42.46
C LYS A 44 33.11 -4.48 -41.97
N GLN A 45 33.40 -4.55 -40.67
CA GLN A 45 34.57 -3.90 -40.05
C GLN A 45 35.85 -4.75 -40.12
N LEU A 46 35.74 -6.04 -40.44
CA LEU A 46 36.89 -6.91 -40.75
C LEU A 46 37.63 -6.41 -42.00
N ASP A 47 38.84 -5.88 -41.80
CA ASP A 47 39.58 -5.12 -42.81
C ASP A 47 39.98 -5.93 -44.07
N LYS A 48 40.01 -5.24 -45.21
CA LYS A 48 40.17 -5.76 -46.58
C LYS A 48 41.51 -6.43 -46.88
N LYS A 49 42.43 -6.56 -45.92
CA LYS A 49 43.74 -7.20 -46.12
C LYS A 49 43.80 -8.67 -45.73
N SER A 50 42.85 -9.20 -44.95
CA SER A 50 42.98 -10.53 -44.34
C SER A 50 42.22 -11.66 -45.05
N LEU A 51 41.42 -11.38 -46.09
CA LEU A 51 40.35 -12.29 -46.54
C LEU A 51 40.23 -12.55 -48.06
N ASN A 52 41.33 -12.39 -48.82
CA ASN A 52 41.37 -12.66 -50.27
C ASN A 52 41.11 -14.13 -50.69
N THR A 53 40.93 -15.06 -49.76
CA THR A 53 40.64 -16.48 -50.04
C THR A 53 39.29 -17.00 -49.56
N GLN A 54 38.48 -16.20 -48.83
CA GLN A 54 37.12 -16.61 -48.40
C GLN A 54 36.04 -15.54 -48.66
N GLU A 55 36.35 -14.54 -49.48
CA GLU A 55 35.45 -13.43 -49.83
C GLU A 55 34.08 -13.90 -50.37
N LYS A 56 34.03 -15.02 -51.12
CA LYS A 56 32.79 -15.63 -51.61
C LYS A 56 31.91 -16.19 -50.49
N LEU A 57 32.52 -16.89 -49.54
CA LEU A 57 31.83 -17.57 -48.44
C LEU A 57 31.24 -16.55 -47.45
N LEU A 58 31.97 -15.46 -47.19
CA LEU A 58 31.50 -14.32 -46.40
C LEU A 58 30.32 -13.60 -47.09
N LYS A 59 30.39 -13.42 -48.42
CA LYS A 59 29.30 -12.86 -49.23
C LYS A 59 28.05 -13.75 -49.21
N ASP A 60 28.20 -15.06 -49.28
CA ASP A 60 27.08 -16.01 -49.21
C ASP A 60 26.45 -16.06 -47.79
N LEU A 61 27.24 -15.96 -46.72
CA LEU A 61 26.72 -15.81 -45.35
C LEU A 61 25.93 -14.51 -45.18
N LEU A 62 26.51 -13.37 -45.57
CA LEU A 62 25.82 -12.07 -45.55
C LEU A 62 24.54 -12.10 -46.40
N ARG A 63 24.52 -12.83 -47.52
CA ARG A 63 23.34 -12.99 -48.36
C ARG A 63 22.25 -13.82 -47.67
N GLN A 64 22.60 -14.89 -46.96
CA GLN A 64 21.62 -15.66 -46.19
C GLN A 64 21.08 -14.86 -44.99
N ILE A 65 21.95 -14.22 -44.19
CA ILE A 65 21.54 -13.38 -43.05
C ILE A 65 20.56 -12.28 -43.49
N ASN A 66 20.85 -11.59 -44.60
CA ASN A 66 19.94 -10.58 -45.15
C ASN A 66 18.63 -11.18 -45.71
N LYS A 67 18.64 -12.42 -46.22
CA LYS A 67 17.42 -13.13 -46.65
C LYS A 67 16.54 -13.49 -45.44
N THR A 68 17.13 -13.99 -44.35
CA THR A 68 16.44 -14.25 -43.07
C THR A 68 15.87 -12.96 -42.47
N LYS A 69 16.66 -11.87 -42.46
CA LYS A 69 16.18 -10.54 -42.05
C LYS A 69 14.99 -10.07 -42.90
N SER A 70 15.04 -10.27 -44.22
CA SER A 70 13.95 -9.92 -45.13
C SER A 70 12.67 -10.73 -44.86
N LEU A 71 12.78 -12.02 -44.55
CA LEU A 71 11.66 -12.88 -44.16
C LEU A 71 10.99 -12.41 -42.87
N ILE A 72 11.79 -12.09 -41.83
CA ILE A 72 11.28 -11.52 -40.56
C ILE A 72 10.56 -10.18 -40.81
N LEU A 73 11.12 -9.32 -41.66
CA LEU A 73 10.51 -8.05 -42.08
C LEU A 73 9.24 -8.21 -42.93
N GLN A 74 9.10 -9.31 -43.66
CA GLN A 74 7.93 -9.58 -44.49
C GLN A 74 6.78 -10.14 -43.63
N HIS A 75 7.04 -11.12 -42.77
CA HIS A 75 6.03 -11.65 -41.83
C HIS A 75 5.59 -10.64 -40.77
N THR A 76 6.45 -9.68 -40.37
CA THR A 76 6.03 -8.56 -39.50
C THR A 76 5.23 -7.46 -40.22
N LYS A 77 5.10 -7.54 -41.56
CA LYS A 77 4.28 -6.63 -42.39
C LYS A 77 2.99 -7.26 -42.93
N GLU A 78 2.92 -8.59 -43.05
CA GLU A 78 1.81 -9.30 -43.72
C GLU A 78 0.65 -9.76 -42.80
N GLU A 79 0.43 -9.13 -41.63
CA GLU A 79 -0.86 -9.27 -40.90
C GLU A 79 -2.00 -8.50 -41.60
N ALA A 80 -2.41 -9.07 -42.73
CA ALA A 80 -3.16 -8.44 -43.79
C ALA A 80 -4.70 -8.42 -43.58
N TRP A 81 -5.18 -7.98 -42.41
CA TRP A 81 -6.62 -7.65 -42.23
C TRP A 81 -6.93 -6.14 -42.35
N LEU A 82 -5.90 -5.30 -42.29
CA LEU A 82 -5.98 -3.90 -42.76
C LEU A 82 -6.27 -3.79 -44.28
N ASN A 83 -6.11 -4.89 -45.04
CA ASN A 83 -6.45 -4.97 -46.47
C ASN A 83 -7.94 -4.73 -46.79
N THR A 84 -8.83 -4.70 -45.79
CA THR A 84 -10.23 -4.33 -46.02
C THR A 84 -10.41 -2.82 -46.28
N ILE A 85 -9.49 -1.97 -45.82
CA ILE A 85 -9.52 -0.51 -46.07
C ILE A 85 -9.20 -0.20 -47.55
N ALA A 86 -8.38 -1.02 -48.22
CA ALA A 86 -8.02 -0.84 -49.62
C ALA A 86 -9.19 -1.09 -50.62
N LYS A 87 -10.27 -1.76 -50.21
CA LYS A 87 -11.43 -2.01 -51.11
C LYS A 87 -12.32 -0.78 -51.35
N VAL A 88 -12.03 0.37 -50.74
CA VAL A 88 -12.75 1.64 -50.95
C VAL A 88 -11.90 2.66 -51.75
N SER A 89 -10.85 2.21 -52.43
CA SER A 89 -10.08 3.06 -53.36
C SER A 89 -9.52 2.25 -54.53
N ILE A 90 -10.11 2.24 -55.74
CA ILE A 90 -11.46 2.60 -56.23
C ILE A 90 -11.54 1.94 -57.64
N LYS A 91 -12.74 1.81 -58.22
CA LYS A 91 -13.08 1.52 -59.65
C LYS A 91 -11.94 1.13 -60.63
N ASN A 92 -12.21 0.05 -61.39
CA ASN A 92 -11.68 -0.21 -62.75
C ASN A 92 -11.49 1.11 -63.58
N GLU A 93 -10.56 1.24 -64.52
CA GLU A 93 -10.21 0.23 -65.54
C GLU A 93 -8.86 0.47 -66.28
N ILE A 94 -7.88 1.15 -65.66
CA ILE A 94 -6.63 1.57 -66.37
C ILE A 94 -5.42 0.63 -66.10
N PHE A 95 -5.61 -0.46 -65.36
CA PHE A 95 -4.51 -1.39 -65.03
C PHE A 95 -4.11 -2.36 -66.17
N GLN A 96 -4.77 -2.31 -67.34
CA GLN A 96 -4.50 -3.23 -68.46
C GLN A 96 -3.71 -2.66 -69.65
N LYS A 97 -3.40 -1.35 -69.74
CA LYS A 97 -2.99 -0.75 -71.04
C LYS A 97 -1.53 -0.37 -71.28
N GLN A 98 -0.66 -0.21 -70.26
CA GLN A 98 0.73 0.24 -70.50
C GLN A 98 1.80 -0.44 -69.63
N ASN A 99 1.78 -1.78 -69.54
CA ASN A 99 2.98 -2.54 -69.22
C ASN A 99 3.75 -2.89 -70.50
N LYS A 100 4.53 -1.93 -71.05
CA LYS A 100 5.64 -2.21 -71.99
C LYS A 100 6.46 -0.96 -72.36
N LEU A 101 7.78 -1.18 -72.46
CA LEU A 101 8.69 -0.55 -73.42
C LEU A 101 8.86 0.98 -73.36
N PHE A 102 9.67 1.45 -72.41
CA PHE A 102 10.96 2.13 -72.68
C PHE A 102 11.84 1.84 -71.45
N GLN A 103 12.90 1.04 -71.46
CA GLN A 103 13.83 0.71 -72.54
C GLN A 103 14.60 1.93 -73.10
N LYS A 104 15.28 2.69 -72.23
CA LYS A 104 16.58 3.34 -72.55
C LYS A 104 17.21 4.05 -71.34
N LYS A 105 18.52 3.79 -71.18
CA LYS A 105 19.66 4.70 -70.94
C LYS A 105 19.52 5.96 -70.04
N ALA A 106 20.71 6.32 -69.52
CA ALA A 106 21.23 7.67 -69.31
C ALA A 106 20.87 8.41 -68.00
N SER A 107 21.79 8.28 -67.04
CA SER A 107 22.69 9.34 -66.55
C SER A 107 22.18 10.77 -66.31
N SER A 108 22.80 11.38 -65.28
CA SER A 108 23.07 12.83 -65.10
C SER A 108 21.87 13.79 -65.01
N PHE A 109 21.72 14.51 -63.89
CA PHE A 109 22.19 15.90 -63.75
C PHE A 109 21.91 16.45 -62.34
N GLU A 110 22.66 17.50 -61.97
CA GLU A 110 22.46 18.33 -60.78
C GLU A 110 21.19 19.20 -60.91
N PHE A 111 20.66 19.73 -59.80
CA PHE A 111 20.73 21.17 -59.47
C PHE A 111 20.03 21.54 -58.14
N LYS A 112 20.55 22.59 -57.49
CA LYS A 112 19.84 23.39 -56.46
C LYS A 112 18.77 24.26 -57.12
N ILE A 113 17.80 24.76 -56.34
CA ILE A 113 17.37 26.19 -56.36
C ILE A 113 16.59 26.53 -55.08
N ASP A 114 16.66 27.81 -54.70
CA ASP A 114 16.21 28.43 -53.45
C ASP A 114 14.71 28.79 -53.41
N GLY A 115 14.21 29.25 -52.25
CA GLY A 115 12.92 29.94 -52.12
C GLY A 115 12.35 29.96 -50.69
N GLU A 116 12.40 31.11 -50.01
CA GLU A 116 11.96 31.29 -48.61
C GLU A 116 10.54 31.89 -48.43
N TRP A 117 10.10 31.94 -47.15
CA TRP A 117 9.02 32.74 -46.51
C TRP A 117 7.56 32.25 -46.54
N GLY A 118 7.01 32.02 -45.33
CA GLY A 118 5.58 31.76 -45.09
C GLY A 118 5.22 31.25 -43.68
N THR A 119 5.24 32.12 -42.67
CA THR A 119 4.69 31.90 -41.31
C THR A 119 3.14 31.93 -41.31
N LEU A 120 2.34 31.41 -40.35
CA LEU A 120 2.40 30.83 -38.97
C LEU A 120 1.11 29.92 -38.84
N PRO A 121 0.59 29.39 -37.69
CA PRO A 121 1.05 29.38 -36.28
C PRO A 121 1.05 28.00 -35.56
N GLY A 122 1.63 27.93 -34.35
CA GLY A 122 1.13 27.02 -33.30
C GLY A 122 2.11 26.07 -32.59
N ASP A 123 3.19 26.58 -31.98
CA ASP A 123 3.99 25.79 -31.02
C ASP A 123 3.22 25.52 -29.72
N GLN A 124 3.18 24.25 -29.27
CA GLN A 124 3.49 23.90 -27.88
C GLN A 124 4.27 22.58 -27.84
N LYS A 125 5.48 22.63 -27.26
CA LYS A 125 6.34 21.48 -26.99
C LYS A 125 5.83 20.69 -25.80
N ASP A 126 6.04 19.38 -25.80
CA ASP A 126 6.01 18.56 -24.59
C ASP A 126 7.23 17.62 -24.56
N GLU A 127 8.36 18.16 -24.10
CA GLU A 127 9.60 17.41 -23.88
C GLU A 127 9.61 16.84 -22.46
N ASN A 128 9.45 15.51 -22.31
CA ASN A 128 10.10 14.70 -21.26
C ASN A 128 9.83 13.20 -21.45
N PHE A 129 10.59 12.57 -22.35
CA PHE A 129 10.56 11.11 -22.54
C PHE A 129 11.61 10.45 -21.62
N ASP A 130 11.15 9.97 -20.45
CA ASP A 130 12.02 9.72 -19.29
C ASP A 130 12.91 8.46 -19.41
N TYR A 131 14.15 8.67 -19.85
CA TYR A 131 15.23 7.69 -20.01
C TYR A 131 15.60 6.94 -18.71
N ILE A 132 15.27 7.49 -17.54
CA ILE A 132 15.64 6.93 -16.22
C ILE A 132 14.78 5.68 -15.90
N PHE A 133 13.52 5.64 -16.34
CA PHE A 133 12.60 4.54 -16.05
C PHE A 133 13.03 3.23 -16.73
N ILE A 134 13.41 3.29 -18.01
CA ILE A 134 13.88 2.13 -18.78
C ILE A 134 15.16 1.56 -18.16
N LYS A 135 16.13 2.42 -17.82
CA LYS A 135 17.40 2.02 -17.18
C LYS A 135 17.17 1.30 -15.84
N LYS A 136 16.19 1.76 -15.05
CA LYS A 136 15.82 1.16 -13.76
C LYS A 136 15.08 -0.18 -13.90
N TYR A 137 14.30 -0.36 -14.97
CA TYR A 137 13.60 -1.62 -15.25
C TYR A 137 14.54 -2.69 -15.82
N ILE A 138 15.44 -2.28 -16.73
CA ILE A 138 16.50 -3.14 -17.28
C ILE A 138 17.41 -3.66 -16.15
N ASN A 139 17.93 -2.78 -15.29
CA ASN A 139 18.78 -3.18 -14.15
C ASN A 139 18.11 -4.20 -13.20
N LYS A 140 16.77 -4.23 -13.13
CA LYS A 140 16.02 -5.17 -12.28
C LYS A 140 15.83 -6.54 -12.94
N ILE A 141 15.82 -6.61 -14.27
CA ILE A 141 15.82 -7.88 -15.03
C ILE A 141 17.24 -8.48 -15.06
N LEU A 142 18.26 -7.62 -15.18
CA LEU A 142 19.68 -8.00 -15.19
C LEU A 142 20.18 -8.65 -13.88
N GLN A 143 19.50 -8.44 -12.76
CA GLN A 143 19.91 -8.98 -11.45
C GLN A 143 19.58 -10.47 -11.24
N ASN A 144 18.71 -11.07 -12.06
CA ASN A 144 18.17 -12.42 -11.82
C ASN A 144 18.64 -13.49 -12.83
N SER A 145 19.71 -13.23 -13.58
CA SER A 145 20.29 -14.21 -14.52
C SER A 145 21.79 -14.34 -14.28
N GLU A 146 22.20 -15.40 -13.60
CA GLU A 146 23.61 -15.67 -13.28
C GLU A 146 24.44 -15.84 -14.57
N LYS A 147 23.92 -16.57 -15.57
CA LYS A 147 24.53 -16.67 -16.91
C LYS A 147 24.74 -15.30 -17.58
N PHE A 148 23.81 -14.35 -17.40
CA PHE A 148 23.95 -13.01 -17.99
C PHE A 148 25.03 -12.18 -17.26
N GLN A 149 25.25 -12.38 -15.96
CA GLN A 149 26.31 -11.66 -15.23
C GLN A 149 27.72 -12.17 -15.54
N GLU A 150 27.90 -13.45 -15.87
CA GLU A 150 29.16 -13.94 -16.44
C GLU A 150 29.42 -13.37 -17.83
N PHE A 151 28.43 -13.42 -18.73
CA PHE A 151 28.54 -12.87 -20.08
C PHE A 151 28.84 -11.36 -20.08
N PHE A 152 28.13 -10.57 -19.26
CA PHE A 152 28.36 -9.12 -19.17
C PHE A 152 29.71 -8.76 -18.53
N LYS A 153 30.27 -9.63 -17.68
CA LYS A 153 31.64 -9.49 -17.19
C LYS A 153 32.68 -9.74 -18.28
N LYS A 154 32.51 -10.79 -19.12
CA LYS A 154 33.38 -11.06 -20.28
C LYS A 154 33.40 -9.86 -21.25
N TYR A 155 32.25 -9.20 -21.44
CA TYR A 155 32.11 -8.04 -22.34
C TYR A 155 32.53 -6.69 -21.75
N GLN A 156 32.42 -6.44 -20.44
CA GLN A 156 32.85 -5.15 -19.85
C GLN A 156 34.38 -5.01 -19.74
N SER A 157 35.13 -6.11 -19.84
CA SER A 157 36.60 -6.10 -19.93
C SER A 157 37.14 -6.01 -21.36
N PHE A 158 36.27 -5.95 -22.39
CA PHE A 158 36.71 -6.10 -23.78
C PHE A 158 37.45 -4.86 -24.29
N ASN A 159 38.70 -5.05 -24.71
CA ASN A 159 39.56 -4.00 -25.24
C ASN A 159 39.37 -3.90 -26.77
N PRO A 160 39.05 -2.74 -27.38
CA PRO A 160 38.73 -2.64 -28.81
C PRO A 160 39.83 -3.07 -29.80
N ASN A 161 41.04 -3.38 -29.32
CA ASN A 161 42.17 -3.84 -30.11
C ASN A 161 42.46 -5.36 -29.96
N GLU A 162 41.68 -6.10 -29.16
CA GLU A 162 41.80 -7.56 -29.08
C GLU A 162 41.05 -8.22 -30.25
N THR A 163 41.76 -9.06 -30.99
CA THR A 163 41.20 -9.86 -32.07
C THR A 163 40.37 -10.99 -31.45
N ILE A 164 39.05 -10.93 -31.63
CA ILE A 164 38.16 -12.07 -31.30
C ILE A 164 38.58 -13.24 -32.19
N GLU A 165 39.02 -14.35 -31.59
CA GLU A 165 39.29 -15.58 -32.33
C GLU A 165 37.98 -16.20 -32.81
N LEU A 166 38.01 -16.83 -34.00
CA LEU A 166 36.80 -17.38 -34.63
C LEU A 166 36.18 -18.54 -33.87
N GLU A 167 36.93 -19.19 -32.97
CA GLU A 167 36.44 -20.17 -32.02
C GLU A 167 35.46 -19.56 -30.98
N ASP A 168 35.73 -18.39 -30.40
CA ASP A 168 34.79 -17.71 -29.47
C ASP A 168 33.45 -17.39 -30.18
N LEU A 169 33.54 -16.86 -31.41
CA LEU A 169 32.36 -16.56 -32.23
C LEU A 169 31.58 -17.84 -32.61
N LYS A 170 32.28 -18.99 -32.72
CA LYS A 170 31.63 -20.30 -32.95
C LYS A 170 30.85 -20.75 -31.71
N GLU A 171 31.43 -20.64 -30.52
CA GLU A 171 30.75 -21.02 -29.28
C GLU A 171 29.50 -20.16 -29.01
N ASP A 172 29.58 -18.83 -29.22
CA ASP A 172 28.43 -17.93 -29.08
C ASP A 172 27.31 -18.27 -30.09
N ILE A 173 27.66 -18.54 -31.35
CA ILE A 173 26.67 -18.91 -32.39
C ILE A 173 26.07 -20.30 -32.12
N GLN A 174 26.87 -21.29 -31.68
CA GLN A 174 26.36 -22.61 -31.31
C GLN A 174 25.49 -22.57 -30.05
N SER A 175 25.80 -21.69 -29.08
CA SER A 175 24.95 -21.46 -27.92
C SER A 175 23.59 -20.85 -28.31
N GLU A 176 23.55 -19.86 -29.20
CA GLU A 176 22.28 -19.30 -29.68
C GLU A 176 21.49 -20.30 -30.53
N LEU A 177 22.15 -21.14 -31.34
CA LEU A 177 21.48 -22.17 -32.13
C LEU A 177 20.96 -23.33 -31.27
N GLN A 178 21.64 -23.69 -30.19
CA GLN A 178 21.13 -24.65 -29.20
C GLN A 178 19.92 -24.08 -28.44
N ASP A 179 19.95 -22.80 -28.03
CA ASP A 179 18.79 -22.13 -27.44
C ASP A 179 17.59 -22.09 -28.43
N ILE A 180 17.83 -21.98 -29.74
CA ILE A 180 16.79 -22.06 -30.79
C ILE A 180 16.29 -23.51 -31.01
N GLU A 181 17.16 -24.51 -30.96
CA GLU A 181 16.77 -25.94 -31.06
C GLU A 181 16.02 -26.45 -29.83
N ASP A 182 16.33 -25.93 -28.64
CA ASP A 182 15.64 -26.22 -27.38
C ASP A 182 14.30 -25.45 -27.27
N LEU A 183 14.14 -24.37 -28.03
CA LEU A 183 12.86 -23.70 -28.28
C LEU A 183 11.97 -24.41 -29.33
N ARG A 184 12.33 -25.61 -29.79
CA ARG A 184 11.39 -26.47 -30.54
C ARG A 184 10.11 -26.68 -29.71
N PRO A 185 8.91 -26.45 -30.27
CA PRO A 185 7.66 -26.75 -29.57
C PRO A 185 7.48 -28.26 -29.44
N LYS A 186 8.01 -28.83 -28.34
CA LYS A 186 7.70 -30.18 -27.86
C LYS A 186 6.41 -30.24 -27.04
N ASP A 187 5.86 -29.08 -26.68
CA ASP A 187 4.59 -28.96 -25.98
C ASP A 187 3.42 -28.93 -26.97
N ASN A 188 2.71 -30.05 -27.05
CA ASN A 188 1.42 -30.17 -27.72
C ASN A 188 0.42 -29.14 -27.16
N PHE A 189 -0.63 -28.85 -27.93
CA PHE A 189 -1.76 -28.00 -27.52
C PHE A 189 -2.43 -28.40 -26.17
N GLU A 190 -2.13 -29.59 -25.66
CA GLU A 190 -2.67 -30.17 -24.43
C GLU A 190 -1.83 -29.88 -23.16
N THR A 191 -0.53 -29.56 -23.25
CA THR A 191 0.31 -29.43 -22.03
C THR A 191 0.20 -28.09 -21.31
N VAL A 192 -0.25 -27.02 -21.98
CA VAL A 192 -0.51 -25.70 -21.34
C VAL A 192 -1.85 -25.66 -20.61
N LEU A 193 -2.85 -26.38 -21.11
CA LEU A 193 -4.19 -26.45 -20.52
C LEU A 193 -4.26 -27.55 -19.46
N LYS A 194 -4.53 -27.18 -18.21
CA LYS A 194 -4.88 -28.17 -17.18
C LYS A 194 -6.29 -28.70 -17.44
N VAL A 195 -6.38 -29.78 -18.22
CA VAL A 195 -7.63 -30.49 -18.50
C VAL A 195 -7.95 -31.43 -17.33
N PHE A 196 -9.19 -31.39 -16.88
CA PHE A 196 -9.73 -32.16 -15.76
C PHE A 196 -10.96 -32.97 -16.20
N SER A 197 -11.25 -34.05 -15.49
CA SER A 197 -12.45 -34.86 -15.72
C SER A 197 -13.69 -34.16 -15.15
N ASN A 198 -14.84 -34.31 -15.80
CA ASN A 198 -16.11 -33.84 -15.22
C ASN A 198 -16.45 -34.50 -13.88
N THR A 199 -15.84 -35.65 -13.56
CA THR A 199 -15.97 -36.28 -12.23
C THR A 199 -15.22 -35.53 -11.12
N GLU A 200 -14.27 -34.65 -11.47
CA GLU A 200 -13.49 -33.85 -10.51
C GLU A 200 -14.18 -32.54 -10.12
N ILE A 201 -15.26 -32.18 -10.82
CA ILE A 201 -16.11 -31.01 -10.53
C ILE A 201 -17.51 -31.41 -10.04
N THR A 202 -18.14 -30.54 -9.28
CA THR A 202 -19.56 -30.63 -8.91
C THR A 202 -20.18 -29.25 -8.98
N LEU A 203 -21.33 -29.14 -9.65
CA LEU A 203 -22.14 -27.91 -9.70
C LEU A 203 -23.04 -27.89 -8.46
N ASN A 204 -22.93 -26.87 -7.61
CA ASN A 204 -23.69 -26.80 -6.34
C ASN A 204 -24.82 -25.78 -6.38
N LYS A 205 -24.59 -24.57 -6.91
CA LYS A 205 -25.59 -23.50 -6.98
C LYS A 205 -25.39 -22.65 -8.23
N PHE A 206 -26.43 -22.55 -9.06
CA PHE A 206 -26.50 -21.58 -10.15
C PHE A 206 -26.40 -20.13 -9.61
N LEU A 207 -25.58 -19.31 -10.28
CA LEU A 207 -25.36 -17.91 -9.97
C LEU A 207 -26.13 -17.02 -10.96
N PHE A 208 -25.83 -17.15 -12.25
CA PHE A 208 -26.50 -16.47 -13.36
C PHE A 208 -26.17 -17.14 -14.70
N SER A 209 -26.85 -16.72 -15.77
CA SER A 209 -26.48 -17.00 -17.16
C SER A 209 -26.25 -15.67 -17.87
N ASP A 210 -25.32 -15.63 -18.81
CA ASP A 210 -25.07 -14.49 -19.71
C ASP A 210 -25.57 -14.77 -21.15
N GLY A 211 -26.30 -15.87 -21.33
CA GLY A 211 -26.76 -16.38 -22.63
C GLY A 211 -25.78 -17.36 -23.28
N LEU A 212 -24.47 -17.13 -23.15
CA LEU A 212 -23.43 -17.99 -23.73
C LEU A 212 -23.02 -19.12 -22.77
N ALA A 213 -22.93 -18.80 -21.47
CA ALA A 213 -22.57 -19.74 -20.42
C ALA A 213 -23.47 -19.59 -19.19
N SER A 214 -23.61 -20.70 -18.47
CA SER A 214 -24.18 -20.77 -17.14
C SER A 214 -23.06 -20.75 -16.10
N TRP A 215 -23.19 -19.89 -15.11
CA TRP A 215 -22.19 -19.69 -14.06
C TRP A 215 -22.69 -20.34 -12.77
N HIS A 216 -21.88 -21.23 -12.19
CA HIS A 216 -22.24 -21.98 -11.00
C HIS A 216 -21.18 -21.81 -9.92
N LEU A 217 -21.61 -21.66 -8.67
CA LEU A 217 -20.78 -22.01 -7.53
C LEU A 217 -20.72 -23.54 -7.49
N GLY A 218 -19.51 -24.08 -7.38
CA GLY A 218 -19.24 -25.51 -7.38
C GLY A 218 -18.11 -25.90 -6.44
N THR A 219 -17.73 -27.17 -6.51
CA THR A 219 -16.51 -27.70 -5.90
C THR A 219 -15.65 -28.40 -6.93
N PHE A 220 -14.33 -28.22 -6.84
CA PHE A 220 -13.31 -28.91 -7.60
C PHE A 220 -12.26 -29.45 -6.62
N LYS A 221 -12.08 -30.77 -6.56
CA LYS A 221 -11.19 -31.44 -5.59
C LYS A 221 -11.36 -30.90 -4.16
N GLU A 222 -12.60 -30.95 -3.68
CA GLU A 222 -13.07 -30.42 -2.37
C GLU A 222 -12.93 -28.90 -2.15
N THR A 223 -12.28 -28.17 -3.06
CA THR A 223 -12.11 -26.71 -2.99
C THR A 223 -13.32 -26.03 -3.62
N LYS A 224 -13.88 -24.99 -2.99
CA LYS A 224 -14.92 -24.17 -3.62
C LYS A 224 -14.37 -23.48 -4.86
N VAL A 225 -15.16 -23.42 -5.93
CA VAL A 225 -14.80 -22.79 -7.20
C VAL A 225 -16.02 -22.13 -7.84
N ILE A 226 -15.77 -21.26 -8.82
CA ILE A 226 -16.77 -20.87 -9.81
C ILE A 226 -16.52 -21.69 -11.07
N ILE A 227 -17.59 -22.23 -11.64
CA ILE A 227 -17.56 -23.02 -12.87
C ILE A 227 -18.40 -22.27 -13.92
N LYS A 228 -17.73 -21.76 -14.97
CA LYS A 228 -18.38 -21.24 -16.19
C LYS A 228 -18.58 -22.43 -17.12
N GLN A 229 -19.82 -22.88 -17.31
CA GLN A 229 -20.17 -24.03 -18.15
C GLN A 229 -20.98 -23.56 -19.36
N LEU A 230 -20.58 -23.93 -20.58
CA LEU A 230 -21.28 -23.50 -21.79
C LEU A 230 -22.73 -24.03 -21.85
N ASN A 231 -23.63 -23.20 -22.36
CA ASN A 231 -25.01 -23.60 -22.61
C ASN A 231 -25.06 -24.55 -23.82
N GLN A 232 -25.85 -25.61 -23.73
CA GLN A 232 -25.82 -26.72 -24.69
C GLN A 232 -26.81 -26.47 -25.83
N ASP A 233 -26.30 -25.90 -26.93
CA ASP A 233 -26.92 -25.88 -28.27
C ASP A 233 -25.87 -25.66 -29.40
N ASN A 234 -24.58 -25.83 -29.10
CA ASN A 234 -23.47 -25.52 -30.02
C ASN A 234 -22.48 -26.68 -30.25
N GLU A 235 -22.86 -27.93 -29.96
CA GLU A 235 -22.05 -29.12 -30.31
C GLU A 235 -21.81 -29.22 -31.83
N ASN A 236 -22.74 -28.69 -32.65
CA ASN A 236 -22.57 -28.56 -34.10
C ASN A 236 -21.68 -27.40 -34.55
N ASN A 237 -21.18 -26.55 -33.64
CA ASN A 237 -20.52 -25.29 -33.99
C ASN A 237 -19.07 -25.23 -33.50
N LYS A 238 -18.20 -26.03 -34.12
CA LYS A 238 -16.75 -26.15 -33.83
C LYS A 238 -16.03 -24.80 -33.62
N LYS A 239 -16.45 -23.75 -34.34
CA LYS A 239 -15.91 -22.37 -34.19
C LYS A 239 -16.06 -21.82 -32.78
N MET A 240 -17.21 -22.06 -32.13
CA MET A 240 -17.50 -21.57 -30.79
C MET A 240 -16.67 -22.32 -29.74
N LEU A 241 -16.48 -23.63 -29.88
CA LEU A 241 -15.62 -24.42 -28.99
C LEU A 241 -14.15 -23.96 -29.07
N GLU A 242 -13.62 -23.74 -30.28
CA GLU A 242 -12.25 -23.23 -30.47
C GLU A 242 -12.07 -21.81 -29.91
N LYS A 243 -13.08 -20.94 -29.99
CA LYS A 243 -13.07 -19.63 -29.33
C LYS A 243 -12.97 -19.76 -27.80
N ASN A 244 -13.78 -20.62 -27.19
CA ASN A 244 -13.77 -20.83 -25.74
C ASN A 244 -12.47 -21.52 -25.23
N LYS A 245 -11.84 -22.37 -26.04
CA LYS A 245 -10.48 -22.88 -25.75
C LYS A 245 -9.45 -21.74 -25.71
N LYS A 246 -9.49 -20.80 -26.67
CA LYS A 246 -8.63 -19.61 -26.66
C LYS A 246 -8.89 -18.70 -25.45
N GLU A 247 -10.16 -18.52 -25.07
CA GLU A 247 -10.54 -17.81 -23.83
C GLU A 247 -9.85 -18.44 -22.60
N ALA A 248 -9.94 -19.77 -22.46
CA ALA A 248 -9.33 -20.50 -21.35
C ALA A 248 -7.80 -20.44 -21.32
N ILE A 249 -7.13 -20.52 -22.47
CA ILE A 249 -5.66 -20.35 -22.58
C ILE A 249 -5.25 -18.96 -22.11
N THR A 250 -5.99 -17.93 -22.53
CA THR A 250 -5.73 -16.54 -22.13
C THR A 250 -5.98 -16.34 -20.62
N LEU A 251 -7.04 -16.94 -20.07
CA LEU A 251 -7.31 -16.95 -18.62
C LEU A 251 -6.19 -17.57 -17.78
N ILE A 252 -5.54 -18.62 -18.28
CA ILE A 252 -4.48 -19.35 -17.57
C ILE A 252 -3.14 -18.62 -17.64
N SER A 253 -2.88 -17.82 -18.68
CA SER A 253 -1.61 -17.08 -18.84
C SER A 253 -1.54 -15.76 -18.06
N LEU A 254 -2.65 -15.26 -17.51
CA LEU A 254 -2.69 -13.97 -16.81
C LEU A 254 -2.10 -14.05 -15.40
N SER A 255 -1.30 -13.04 -15.07
CA SER A 255 -0.66 -12.90 -13.77
C SER A 255 -0.69 -11.43 -13.33
N HIS A 256 -1.73 -11.09 -12.57
CA HIS A 256 -1.94 -9.74 -12.02
C HIS A 256 -2.55 -9.85 -10.60
N PRO A 257 -2.11 -9.04 -9.61
CA PRO A 257 -2.59 -9.15 -8.22
C PRO A 257 -4.09 -8.92 -8.01
N ASN A 258 -4.80 -8.39 -9.01
CA ASN A 258 -6.25 -8.17 -9.01
C ASN A 258 -7.02 -9.08 -9.99
N ILE A 259 -6.40 -10.09 -10.61
CA ILE A 259 -7.08 -11.09 -11.46
C ILE A 259 -7.09 -12.42 -10.71
N ILE A 260 -8.26 -13.10 -10.65
CA ILE A 260 -8.35 -14.45 -10.07
C ILE A 260 -7.70 -15.45 -11.00
N LYS A 261 -7.04 -16.43 -10.39
CA LYS A 261 -6.42 -17.54 -11.08
C LYS A 261 -7.45 -18.50 -11.68
N CYS A 262 -7.37 -18.71 -12.98
CA CYS A 262 -7.97 -19.88 -13.64
C CYS A 262 -7.19 -21.14 -13.22
N LEU A 263 -7.91 -22.18 -12.80
CA LEU A 263 -7.32 -23.43 -12.32
C LEU A 263 -7.15 -24.47 -13.44
N GLY A 264 -8.03 -24.44 -14.44
CA GLY A 264 -8.05 -25.35 -15.59
C GLY A 264 -9.42 -25.42 -16.26
N ILE A 265 -9.62 -26.44 -17.08
CA ILE A 265 -10.85 -26.68 -17.86
C ILE A 265 -11.33 -28.13 -17.76
N VAL A 266 -12.60 -28.35 -18.09
CA VAL A 266 -13.20 -29.66 -18.40
C VAL A 266 -13.69 -29.61 -19.84
N LEU A 267 -13.47 -30.68 -20.61
CA LEU A 267 -13.89 -30.76 -22.03
C LEU A 267 -15.27 -31.41 -22.18
N GLU A 268 -15.43 -32.62 -21.63
CA GLU A 268 -16.62 -33.48 -21.79
C GLU A 268 -17.30 -33.74 -20.43
N PRO A 269 -18.64 -33.81 -20.35
CA PRO A 269 -19.62 -33.73 -21.45
C PRO A 269 -20.03 -32.30 -21.81
N LYS A 270 -19.50 -31.29 -21.10
CA LYS A 270 -19.70 -29.86 -21.40
C LYS A 270 -18.42 -29.08 -21.11
N PHE A 271 -17.98 -28.29 -22.09
CA PHE A 271 -16.84 -27.40 -21.91
C PHE A 271 -17.09 -26.47 -20.72
N SER A 272 -16.19 -26.52 -19.73
CA SER A 272 -16.30 -25.77 -18.49
C SER A 272 -14.96 -25.19 -18.07
N ILE A 273 -14.94 -23.94 -17.58
CA ILE A 273 -13.75 -23.27 -17.05
C ILE A 273 -13.83 -23.21 -15.52
N ILE A 274 -12.76 -23.62 -14.83
CA ILE A 274 -12.69 -23.70 -13.37
C ILE A 274 -11.92 -22.50 -12.82
N ILE A 275 -12.59 -21.68 -12.03
CA ILE A 275 -12.10 -20.41 -11.52
C ILE A 275 -12.00 -20.48 -9.99
N GLN A 276 -10.85 -20.13 -9.42
CA GLN A 276 -10.66 -20.14 -7.96
C GLN A 276 -11.61 -19.14 -7.28
N ILE A 277 -12.28 -19.54 -6.19
CA ILE A 277 -13.07 -18.61 -5.37
C ILE A 277 -12.40 -18.39 -4.00
N GLU A 278 -12.52 -17.18 -3.47
CA GLU A 278 -12.23 -16.84 -2.08
C GLU A 278 -13.51 -16.28 -1.44
N ASP A 279 -13.56 -16.12 -0.11
CA ASP A 279 -14.77 -15.67 0.59
C ASP A 279 -15.15 -14.23 0.16
N GLY A 280 -16.34 -14.09 -0.46
CA GLY A 280 -16.73 -12.87 -1.17
C GLY A 280 -18.09 -12.95 -1.89
N GLY A 281 -18.39 -11.95 -2.73
CA GLY A 281 -19.65 -11.87 -3.49
C GLY A 281 -19.62 -10.88 -4.67
N LEU A 282 -20.57 -11.00 -5.60
CA LEU A 282 -20.66 -10.14 -6.80
C LEU A 282 -20.91 -8.67 -6.42
N LEU A 283 -20.18 -7.73 -7.05
CA LEU A 283 -20.36 -6.27 -6.89
C LEU A 283 -21.81 -5.87 -7.18
N PHE A 284 -22.44 -6.49 -8.18
CA PHE A 284 -23.87 -6.35 -8.48
C PHE A 284 -24.77 -6.48 -7.24
N ASN A 285 -24.48 -7.40 -6.32
CA ASN A 285 -25.27 -7.60 -5.11
C ASN A 285 -25.03 -6.47 -4.09
N TYR A 286 -23.81 -5.92 -4.02
CA TYR A 286 -23.48 -4.80 -3.15
C TYR A 286 -23.97 -3.44 -3.65
N LEU A 287 -24.31 -3.33 -4.94
CA LEU A 287 -24.93 -2.12 -5.51
C LEU A 287 -26.47 -2.18 -5.48
N ASN A 288 -27.07 -3.38 -5.57
CA ASN A 288 -28.53 -3.54 -5.61
C ASN A 288 -29.21 -3.93 -4.29
N SER A 289 -28.49 -4.25 -3.20
CA SER A 289 -29.13 -4.56 -1.92
C SER A 289 -29.45 -3.30 -1.11
N GLN A 290 -30.66 -3.20 -0.55
CA GLN A 290 -31.04 -2.05 0.29
C GLN A 290 -30.23 -1.93 1.61
N ASN A 291 -29.40 -2.92 1.95
CA ASN A 291 -28.61 -2.97 3.19
C ASN A 291 -27.08 -2.88 2.97
N SER A 292 -26.59 -2.72 1.72
CA SER A 292 -25.14 -2.72 1.43
C SER A 292 -24.53 -1.32 1.48
N ASN A 293 -24.05 -0.93 2.66
CA ASN A 293 -23.46 0.38 2.89
C ASN A 293 -21.97 0.44 2.52
N LEU A 294 -21.63 0.34 1.23
CA LEU A 294 -20.25 0.51 0.74
C LEU A 294 -19.76 1.96 1.00
N PRO A 295 -18.66 2.20 1.73
CA PRO A 295 -18.15 3.57 1.93
C PRO A 295 -17.69 4.21 0.62
N PHE A 296 -17.81 5.54 0.49
CA PHE A 296 -17.39 6.26 -0.73
C PHE A 296 -15.89 6.09 -1.05
N SER A 297 -15.06 6.10 -0.02
CA SER A 297 -13.62 5.79 -0.12
C SER A 297 -13.34 4.37 -0.61
N LEU A 298 -14.18 3.40 -0.23
CA LEU A 298 -14.10 2.03 -0.77
C LEU A 298 -14.50 2.02 -2.25
N CYS A 299 -15.57 2.70 -2.66
CA CYS A 299 -15.96 2.81 -4.07
C CYS A 299 -14.85 3.37 -4.98
N LEU A 300 -14.07 4.34 -4.49
CA LEU A 300 -12.92 4.89 -5.22
C LEU A 300 -11.74 3.89 -5.30
N ASP A 301 -11.49 3.12 -4.23
CA ASP A 301 -10.52 2.01 -4.23
C ASP A 301 -10.94 0.86 -5.17
N ILE A 302 -12.24 0.52 -5.22
CA ILE A 302 -12.83 -0.40 -6.20
C ILE A 302 -12.50 0.08 -7.63
N ALA A 303 -12.85 1.32 -7.94
CA ALA A 303 -12.64 1.91 -9.25
C ALA A 303 -11.16 1.95 -9.66
N SER A 304 -10.25 2.31 -8.74
CA SER A 304 -8.80 2.36 -9.00
C SER A 304 -8.23 0.97 -9.30
N LYS A 305 -8.65 -0.07 -8.57
CA LYS A 305 -8.24 -1.47 -8.83
C LYS A 305 -8.75 -2.01 -10.16
N ILE A 306 -9.98 -1.65 -10.56
CA ILE A 306 -10.53 -2.00 -11.87
C ILE A 306 -9.72 -1.30 -12.97
N ALA A 307 -9.48 0.01 -12.86
CA ALA A 307 -8.70 0.77 -13.84
C ALA A 307 -7.27 0.22 -14.01
N ASN A 308 -6.59 -0.15 -12.92
CA ASN A 308 -5.28 -0.82 -12.97
C ASN A 308 -5.35 -2.18 -13.69
N THR A 309 -6.37 -2.98 -13.40
CA THR A 309 -6.55 -4.30 -14.03
C THR A 309 -6.83 -4.19 -15.52
N MET A 310 -7.69 -3.26 -15.91
CA MET A 310 -7.99 -2.98 -17.32
C MET A 310 -6.78 -2.40 -18.06
N TYR A 311 -5.96 -1.57 -17.41
CA TYR A 311 -4.67 -1.12 -17.95
C TYR A 311 -3.73 -2.31 -18.23
N TYR A 312 -3.64 -3.27 -17.31
CA TYR A 312 -2.88 -4.51 -17.52
C TYR A 312 -3.45 -5.33 -18.70
N LEU A 313 -4.77 -5.54 -18.79
CA LEU A 313 -5.38 -6.28 -19.91
C LEU A 313 -5.09 -5.61 -21.26
N HIS A 314 -5.35 -4.31 -21.40
CA HIS A 314 -5.10 -3.58 -22.65
C HIS A 314 -3.62 -3.56 -23.04
N THR A 315 -2.70 -3.49 -22.06
CA THR A 315 -1.25 -3.59 -22.31
C THR A 315 -0.84 -4.97 -22.82
N ASN A 316 -1.59 -6.02 -22.51
CA ASN A 316 -1.42 -7.38 -23.04
C ASN A 316 -2.26 -7.64 -24.31
N ASN A 317 -2.80 -6.60 -24.96
CA ASN A 317 -3.66 -6.69 -26.14
C ASN A 317 -4.95 -7.51 -25.92
N ILE A 318 -5.52 -7.42 -24.71
CA ILE A 318 -6.76 -8.10 -24.36
C ILE A 318 -7.91 -7.11 -24.30
N PHE A 319 -8.94 -7.38 -25.09
CA PHE A 319 -10.25 -6.73 -25.02
C PHE A 319 -11.16 -7.51 -24.05
N HIS A 320 -11.84 -6.81 -23.15
CA HIS A 320 -12.70 -7.43 -22.12
C HIS A 320 -14.16 -7.57 -22.58
N GLY A 321 -14.68 -6.61 -23.35
CA GLY A 321 -15.96 -6.65 -24.05
C GLY A 321 -17.24 -6.75 -23.21
N PHE A 322 -17.13 -6.74 -21.87
CA PHE A 322 -18.26 -7.03 -20.96
C PHE A 322 -18.03 -6.49 -19.53
N LEU A 323 -17.46 -5.31 -19.38
CA LEU A 323 -17.13 -4.73 -18.07
C LEU A 323 -18.38 -4.13 -17.38
N ASN A 324 -18.93 -4.84 -16.39
CA ASN A 324 -20.12 -4.42 -15.63
C ASN A 324 -20.12 -5.04 -14.20
N PRO A 325 -21.05 -4.68 -13.28
CA PRO A 325 -21.05 -5.17 -11.89
C PRO A 325 -21.30 -6.66 -11.71
N LYS A 326 -21.96 -7.32 -12.68
CA LYS A 326 -22.10 -8.79 -12.70
C LYS A 326 -20.79 -9.46 -13.11
N GLY A 327 -19.87 -8.70 -13.70
CA GLY A 327 -18.50 -9.10 -14.03
C GLY A 327 -17.45 -8.87 -12.95
N ILE A 328 -17.84 -8.58 -11.69
CA ILE A 328 -16.89 -8.25 -10.61
C ILE A 328 -17.30 -8.94 -9.30
N ILE A 329 -16.33 -9.50 -8.57
CA ILE A 329 -16.47 -10.09 -7.23
C ILE A 329 -15.57 -9.34 -6.24
N LEU A 330 -16.12 -9.04 -5.07
CA LEU A 330 -15.42 -8.46 -3.93
C LEU A 330 -15.05 -9.58 -2.95
N ILE A 331 -13.81 -9.62 -2.45
CA ILE A 331 -13.29 -10.63 -1.51
C ILE A 331 -12.98 -9.98 -0.15
N GLU A 332 -13.37 -10.63 0.94
CA GLU A 332 -13.36 -10.02 2.29
C GLU A 332 -11.95 -9.86 2.90
N LYS A 333 -10.97 -10.68 2.50
CA LYS A 333 -9.60 -10.60 3.06
C LYS A 333 -8.77 -9.53 2.35
N ASP A 334 -8.31 -8.56 3.14
CA ASP A 334 -7.33 -7.53 2.77
C ASP A 334 -7.76 -6.59 1.64
N SER A 335 -9.08 -6.31 1.52
CA SER A 335 -9.67 -5.43 0.50
C SER A 335 -9.28 -5.82 -0.93
N LYS A 336 -9.33 -7.11 -1.26
CA LYS A 336 -9.09 -7.60 -2.62
C LYS A 336 -10.38 -7.59 -3.42
N ILE A 337 -10.27 -7.09 -4.65
CA ILE A 337 -11.37 -6.92 -5.60
C ILE A 337 -10.89 -7.52 -6.91
N VAL A 338 -11.79 -8.27 -7.55
CA VAL A 338 -11.45 -9.07 -8.71
C VAL A 338 -12.57 -8.96 -9.77
N PRO A 339 -12.26 -8.58 -11.01
CA PRO A 339 -13.18 -8.78 -12.11
C PRO A 339 -13.30 -10.29 -12.43
N ILE A 340 -14.50 -10.86 -12.30
CA ILE A 340 -14.89 -12.15 -12.88
C ILE A 340 -16.02 -11.85 -13.85
N ASN A 341 -15.66 -11.46 -15.09
CA ASN A 341 -16.32 -11.89 -16.33
C ASN A 341 -15.56 -11.30 -17.53
N ILE A 342 -14.30 -11.65 -17.69
CA ILE A 342 -13.52 -11.19 -18.83
C ILE A 342 -13.89 -12.08 -20.04
N ASN A 343 -14.66 -11.54 -20.98
CA ASN A 343 -14.98 -12.23 -22.23
C ASN A 343 -13.84 -11.98 -23.24
N PHE A 344 -12.77 -12.78 -23.14
CA PHE A 344 -11.60 -12.64 -23.99
C PHE A 344 -11.91 -12.99 -25.44
N GLY A 345 -11.57 -12.09 -26.35
CA GLY A 345 -11.31 -12.44 -27.75
C GLY A 345 -12.54 -12.90 -28.52
N ASN A 346 -13.37 -11.95 -28.93
CA ASN A 346 -13.57 -11.72 -30.36
C ASN A 346 -13.81 -10.22 -30.57
N THR A 347 -13.14 -9.64 -31.56
CA THR A 347 -13.60 -8.39 -32.20
C THR A 347 -14.90 -8.61 -32.99
N ASP A 348 -15.16 -9.85 -33.38
CA ASP A 348 -16.38 -10.29 -34.06
C ASP A 348 -17.49 -10.63 -33.04
N PHE A 349 -18.35 -9.65 -32.76
CA PHE A 349 -19.67 -9.87 -32.17
C PHE A 349 -20.61 -10.50 -33.22
N ASP A 350 -20.42 -11.79 -33.51
CA ASP A 350 -21.36 -12.62 -34.29
C ASP A 350 -22.75 -12.77 -33.62
N TYR A 351 -22.87 -12.33 -32.35
CA TYR A 351 -24.09 -12.38 -31.55
C TYR A 351 -24.76 -11.00 -31.48
N ASP A 352 -26.09 -10.96 -31.57
CA ASP A 352 -26.85 -9.73 -31.34
C ASP A 352 -26.85 -9.41 -29.83
N PRO A 353 -26.26 -8.27 -29.37
CA PRO A 353 -26.25 -7.90 -27.95
C PRO A 353 -27.65 -7.76 -27.33
N LEU A 354 -28.68 -7.69 -28.17
CA LEU A 354 -30.07 -7.54 -27.81
C LEU A 354 -30.74 -8.89 -27.46
N GLN A 355 -30.08 -10.04 -27.70
CA GLN A 355 -30.53 -11.36 -27.26
C GLN A 355 -29.92 -11.79 -25.90
N ILE A 356 -29.10 -10.94 -25.26
CA ILE A 356 -28.48 -11.26 -23.96
C ILE A 356 -29.56 -11.33 -22.86
N SER A 357 -29.44 -12.33 -21.97
CA SER A 357 -30.31 -12.47 -20.81
C SER A 357 -30.14 -11.31 -19.81
N ASP A 358 -31.28 -10.73 -19.40
CA ASP A 358 -31.38 -9.61 -18.46
C ASP A 358 -30.77 -8.28 -18.96
N PRO A 359 -31.30 -7.72 -20.07
CA PRO A 359 -30.72 -6.57 -20.77
C PRO A 359 -30.74 -5.28 -19.94
N LYS A 360 -31.59 -5.17 -18.92
CA LYS A 360 -31.71 -4.00 -18.03
C LYS A 360 -30.36 -3.61 -17.42
N TYR A 361 -29.55 -4.61 -17.01
CA TYR A 361 -28.29 -4.39 -16.30
C TYR A 361 -27.05 -4.55 -17.18
N ILE A 362 -27.22 -4.69 -18.50
CA ILE A 362 -26.13 -4.96 -19.45
C ILE A 362 -26.07 -3.86 -20.51
N LEU A 363 -27.20 -3.50 -21.13
CA LEU A 363 -27.25 -2.44 -22.14
C LEU A 363 -26.67 -1.09 -21.68
N PRO A 364 -26.85 -0.62 -20.42
CA PRO A 364 -26.26 0.65 -19.98
C PRO A 364 -24.73 0.73 -20.14
N TYR A 365 -24.05 -0.41 -20.05
CA TYR A 365 -22.59 -0.50 -20.12
C TYR A 365 -22.07 -0.70 -21.55
N LEU A 366 -22.92 -1.06 -22.51
CA LEU A 366 -22.48 -1.26 -23.89
C LEU A 366 -22.21 0.09 -24.58
N ALA A 367 -21.05 0.19 -25.20
CA ALA A 367 -20.67 1.39 -25.95
C ALA A 367 -21.58 1.59 -27.19
N PRO A 368 -21.87 2.84 -27.59
CA PRO A 368 -22.77 3.13 -28.71
C PRO A 368 -22.38 2.41 -30.01
N GLU A 369 -21.08 2.30 -30.30
CA GLU A 369 -20.56 1.62 -31.48
C GLU A 369 -20.83 0.10 -31.47
N ILE A 370 -20.89 -0.55 -30.29
CA ILE A 370 -21.29 -1.95 -30.16
C ILE A 370 -22.78 -2.09 -30.52
N VAL A 371 -23.64 -1.23 -29.95
CA VAL A 371 -25.09 -1.27 -30.18
C VAL A 371 -25.45 -0.97 -31.64
N ARG A 372 -24.69 -0.09 -32.31
CA ARG A 372 -24.88 0.28 -33.72
C ARG A 372 -24.23 -0.66 -34.73
N LYS A 373 -23.50 -1.69 -34.26
CA LYS A 373 -22.68 -2.63 -35.06
C LYS A 373 -21.67 -1.89 -35.95
N GLU A 374 -20.95 -0.95 -35.34
CA GLU A 374 -19.87 -0.16 -35.94
C GLU A 374 -18.49 -0.77 -35.62
N LYS A 375 -17.39 -0.12 -36.00
CA LYS A 375 -16.04 -0.64 -35.78
C LYS A 375 -15.67 -0.55 -34.29
N ILE A 376 -15.54 -1.70 -33.64
CA ILE A 376 -15.22 -1.80 -32.20
C ILE A 376 -13.71 -1.70 -31.97
N SER A 377 -13.31 -1.12 -30.84
CA SER A 377 -11.93 -1.11 -30.35
C SER A 377 -11.89 -1.22 -28.81
N TYR A 378 -10.69 -1.24 -28.22
CA TYR A 378 -10.47 -1.16 -26.77
C TYR A 378 -11.19 0.02 -26.09
N SER A 379 -11.52 1.09 -26.82
CA SER A 379 -12.30 2.23 -26.32
C SER A 379 -13.74 1.90 -25.90
N ALA A 380 -14.29 0.74 -26.29
CA ALA A 380 -15.58 0.27 -25.79
C ALA A 380 -15.52 -0.21 -24.32
N ASP A 381 -14.39 -0.79 -23.89
CA ASP A 381 -14.16 -1.13 -22.47
C ASP A 381 -14.07 0.14 -21.60
N ILE A 382 -13.53 1.23 -22.16
CA ILE A 382 -13.41 2.53 -21.49
C ILE A 382 -14.80 3.16 -21.27
N TYR A 383 -15.69 3.07 -22.26
CA TYR A 383 -17.09 3.48 -22.09
C TYR A 383 -17.78 2.68 -20.97
N SER A 384 -17.61 1.35 -20.99
CA SER A 384 -18.16 0.44 -19.98
C SER A 384 -17.66 0.81 -18.57
N PHE A 385 -16.38 1.16 -18.45
CA PHE A 385 -15.80 1.66 -17.20
C PHE A 385 -16.37 3.03 -16.77
N GLY A 386 -16.63 3.95 -17.70
CA GLY A 386 -17.24 5.25 -17.37
C GLY A 386 -18.61 5.10 -16.70
N ILE A 387 -19.45 4.21 -17.24
CA ILE A 387 -20.78 3.90 -16.67
C ILE A 387 -20.64 3.21 -15.30
N LEU A 388 -19.72 2.27 -15.17
CA LEU A 388 -19.43 1.59 -13.89
C LEU A 388 -18.86 2.54 -12.82
N LEU A 389 -18.00 3.47 -13.22
CA LEU A 389 -17.44 4.50 -12.36
C LEU A 389 -18.54 5.45 -11.84
N TYR A 390 -19.48 5.85 -12.71
CA TYR A 390 -20.66 6.60 -12.30
C TYR A 390 -21.50 5.85 -11.25
N GLU A 391 -21.80 4.57 -11.49
CA GLU A 391 -22.64 3.78 -10.59
C GLU A 391 -21.95 3.55 -9.23
N LEU A 392 -20.65 3.24 -9.22
CA LEU A 392 -19.85 3.09 -7.99
C LEU A 392 -19.84 4.36 -7.13
N ILE A 393 -19.67 5.53 -7.76
CA ILE A 393 -19.51 6.83 -7.10
C ILE A 393 -20.86 7.38 -6.64
N THR A 394 -21.90 7.28 -7.45
CA THR A 394 -23.24 7.83 -7.13
C THR A 394 -24.10 6.87 -6.32
N LYS A 395 -23.88 5.55 -6.45
CA LYS A 395 -24.73 4.46 -5.94
C LYS A 395 -26.20 4.58 -6.35
N LYS A 396 -26.47 5.29 -7.44
CA LYS A 396 -27.80 5.39 -8.03
C LYS A 396 -27.92 4.34 -9.13
N GLU A 397 -29.12 3.75 -9.24
CA GLU A 397 -29.49 3.05 -10.46
C GLU A 397 -29.31 4.00 -11.65
N ILE A 398 -28.70 3.51 -12.73
CA ILE A 398 -28.27 4.36 -13.86
C ILE A 398 -29.48 5.04 -14.53
N TYR A 399 -30.58 4.30 -14.70
CA TYR A 399 -31.78 4.77 -15.41
C TYR A 399 -33.09 4.35 -14.68
N PRO A 400 -33.37 4.89 -13.48
CA PRO A 400 -34.44 4.37 -12.60
C PRO A 400 -35.85 4.57 -13.16
N ASN A 401 -36.05 5.61 -13.97
CA ASN A 401 -37.36 5.96 -14.54
C ASN A 401 -37.63 5.31 -15.91
N VAL A 402 -36.74 4.45 -16.41
CA VAL A 402 -36.86 3.83 -17.74
C VAL A 402 -37.35 2.39 -17.62
N SER A 403 -38.66 2.23 -17.43
CA SER A 403 -39.33 0.93 -17.49
C SER A 403 -39.32 0.31 -18.90
N ASN A 404 -39.24 1.13 -19.96
CA ASN A 404 -39.25 0.69 -21.35
C ASN A 404 -37.82 0.62 -21.94
N TYR A 405 -37.25 -0.59 -21.90
CA TYR A 405 -36.06 -1.03 -22.65
C TYR A 405 -36.05 -0.56 -24.13
N GLU A 406 -37.23 -0.55 -24.75
CA GLU A 406 -37.50 -0.02 -26.10
C GLU A 406 -37.01 1.42 -26.32
N ILE A 407 -37.05 2.29 -25.31
CA ILE A 407 -36.67 3.70 -25.43
C ILE A 407 -35.14 3.84 -25.54
N ILE A 408 -34.40 3.17 -24.65
CA ILE A 408 -32.92 3.14 -24.68
C ILE A 408 -32.46 2.57 -26.02
N ARG A 409 -33.05 1.44 -26.44
CA ARG A 409 -32.78 0.78 -27.73
C ARG A 409 -33.08 1.70 -28.92
N LYS A 410 -34.24 2.38 -28.93
CA LYS A 410 -34.61 3.32 -30.00
C LYS A 410 -33.67 4.51 -30.07
N HIS A 411 -33.26 5.10 -28.94
CA HIS A 411 -32.32 6.24 -28.94
C HIS A 411 -30.93 5.90 -29.50
N PHE A 412 -30.34 4.76 -29.12
CA PHE A 412 -29.04 4.36 -29.67
C PHE A 412 -29.09 4.04 -31.17
N LEU A 413 -30.23 3.56 -31.67
CA LEU A 413 -30.45 3.24 -33.09
C LEU A 413 -30.90 4.45 -33.94
N SER A 414 -31.61 5.43 -33.35
CA SER A 414 -32.19 6.57 -34.10
C SER A 414 -31.17 7.63 -34.52
N SER A 415 -30.00 7.69 -33.87
CA SER A 415 -28.98 8.72 -34.18
C SER A 415 -28.34 8.58 -35.57
N LYS A 416 -28.55 7.47 -36.29
CA LYS A 416 -28.04 7.29 -37.66
C LYS A 416 -28.73 8.20 -38.69
N ASN A 417 -29.94 8.71 -38.44
CA ASN A 417 -30.79 9.31 -39.48
C ASN A 417 -31.47 10.67 -39.15
N GLN A 418 -31.11 11.39 -38.08
CA GLN A 418 -31.71 12.72 -37.81
C GLN A 418 -30.71 13.84 -37.53
N LYS A 419 -30.83 14.92 -38.30
CA LYS A 419 -30.14 16.22 -38.10
C LYS A 419 -30.68 17.02 -36.89
N SER A 420 -31.23 16.39 -35.86
CA SER A 420 -31.67 17.07 -34.64
C SER A 420 -30.49 17.19 -33.67
N LYS A 421 -29.80 18.33 -33.69
CA LYS A 421 -28.62 18.62 -32.84
C LYS A 421 -28.89 18.64 -31.31
N ASN A 422 -30.13 18.38 -30.87
CA ASN A 422 -30.59 18.62 -29.50
C ASN A 422 -30.98 17.34 -28.73
N ILE A 423 -30.82 16.14 -29.29
CA ILE A 423 -30.97 14.90 -28.53
C ILE A 423 -29.60 14.56 -27.93
N LEU A 424 -29.37 15.01 -26.70
CA LEU A 424 -28.17 14.67 -25.93
C LEU A 424 -27.99 13.14 -25.87
N PRO A 425 -26.75 12.63 -25.89
CA PRO A 425 -26.51 11.21 -25.67
C PRO A 425 -27.11 10.82 -24.31
N PHE A 426 -27.86 9.71 -24.28
CA PHE A 426 -28.55 9.26 -23.07
C PHE A 426 -27.49 8.83 -22.05
N ARG A 427 -27.18 9.74 -21.11
CA ARG A 427 -26.20 9.59 -20.04
C ARG A 427 -26.90 9.93 -18.72
N PRO A 428 -26.57 9.24 -17.62
CA PRO A 428 -27.24 9.43 -16.35
C PRO A 428 -26.84 10.79 -15.73
N GLU A 429 -27.78 11.45 -15.08
CA GLU A 429 -27.55 12.79 -14.51
C GLU A 429 -26.59 12.73 -13.31
N PHE A 430 -25.61 13.63 -13.30
CA PHE A 430 -24.71 13.77 -12.16
C PHE A 430 -25.39 14.46 -10.98
N PRO A 431 -25.26 13.96 -9.73
CA PRO A 431 -25.62 14.72 -8.55
C PRO A 431 -24.90 16.07 -8.51
N THR A 432 -25.59 17.12 -8.08
CA THR A 432 -25.04 18.49 -7.96
C THR A 432 -23.83 18.59 -7.03
N SER A 433 -23.70 17.66 -6.08
CA SER A 433 -22.61 17.58 -5.11
C SER A 433 -21.39 16.77 -5.57
N LEU A 434 -21.35 16.26 -6.80
CA LEU A 434 -20.21 15.47 -7.28
C LEU A 434 -19.03 16.36 -7.69
N ASN A 435 -17.82 16.01 -7.24
CA ASN A 435 -16.57 16.67 -7.62
C ASN A 435 -16.40 16.75 -9.15
N ASN A 436 -16.02 17.94 -9.64
CA ASN A 436 -15.91 18.23 -11.07
C ASN A 436 -14.88 17.37 -11.81
N ASN A 437 -13.78 16.99 -11.16
CA ASN A 437 -12.73 16.18 -11.77
C ASN A 437 -13.19 14.72 -11.93
N LEU A 438 -13.97 14.18 -10.98
CA LEU A 438 -14.68 12.90 -11.13
C LEU A 438 -15.72 12.97 -12.27
N LYS A 439 -16.53 14.04 -12.28
CA LYS A 439 -17.55 14.29 -13.30
C LYS A 439 -16.95 14.35 -14.71
N GLN A 440 -15.83 15.06 -14.87
CA GLN A 440 -15.08 15.14 -16.13
C GLN A 440 -14.48 13.78 -16.50
N LEU A 441 -13.79 13.08 -15.58
CA LEU A 441 -13.20 11.77 -15.87
C LEU A 441 -14.26 10.75 -16.33
N ILE A 442 -15.42 10.71 -15.69
CA ILE A 442 -16.56 9.88 -16.13
C ILE A 442 -17.03 10.31 -17.53
N SER A 443 -17.13 11.62 -17.76
CA SER A 443 -17.60 12.19 -19.04
C SER A 443 -16.66 11.88 -20.20
N ASP A 444 -15.36 11.92 -19.97
CA ASP A 444 -14.33 11.56 -20.97
C ASP A 444 -14.37 10.05 -21.26
N CYS A 445 -14.61 9.22 -20.24
CA CYS A 445 -14.71 7.77 -20.43
C CYS A 445 -15.92 7.37 -21.28
N TRP A 446 -17.09 8.00 -21.09
CA TRP A 446 -18.32 7.68 -21.83
C TRP A 446 -18.57 8.57 -23.06
N ASN A 447 -17.52 9.19 -23.62
CA ASN A 447 -17.64 10.06 -24.78
C ASN A 447 -18.32 9.31 -25.95
N GLU A 448 -19.14 10.03 -26.72
CA GLU A 448 -19.83 9.45 -27.87
C GLU A 448 -18.83 9.03 -28.96
N ASP A 449 -17.80 9.85 -29.18
CA ASP A 449 -16.67 9.51 -30.05
C ASP A 449 -15.72 8.52 -29.34
N PRO A 450 -15.47 7.32 -29.89
CA PRO A 450 -14.55 6.35 -29.30
C PRO A 450 -13.09 6.77 -29.31
N GLU A 451 -12.65 7.70 -30.17
CA GLU A 451 -11.26 8.16 -30.25
C GLU A 451 -10.92 9.22 -29.20
N LEU A 452 -11.92 9.96 -28.71
CA LEU A 452 -11.78 10.96 -27.64
C LEU A 452 -11.73 10.35 -26.23
N ARG A 453 -11.93 9.02 -26.09
CA ARG A 453 -11.95 8.33 -24.80
C ARG A 453 -10.52 8.08 -24.29
N PRO A 454 -10.20 8.38 -23.01
CA PRO A 454 -8.85 8.26 -22.47
C PRO A 454 -8.44 6.80 -22.25
N THR A 455 -7.16 6.47 -22.47
CA THR A 455 -6.65 5.11 -22.18
C THR A 455 -6.70 4.78 -20.68
N PHE A 456 -6.80 3.50 -20.31
CA PHE A 456 -6.80 3.09 -18.90
C PHE A 456 -5.55 3.53 -18.12
N ARG A 457 -4.40 3.75 -18.79
CA ARG A 457 -3.22 4.38 -18.17
C ARG A 457 -3.50 5.81 -17.69
N ILE A 458 -4.17 6.61 -18.53
CA ILE A 458 -4.56 7.99 -18.22
C ILE A 458 -5.66 8.00 -17.15
N ILE A 459 -6.65 7.11 -17.27
CA ILE A 459 -7.75 6.95 -16.30
C ILE A 459 -7.20 6.60 -14.91
N TYR A 460 -6.33 5.59 -14.81
CA TYR A 460 -5.73 5.18 -13.55
C TYR A 460 -4.88 6.29 -12.91
N LYS A 461 -4.12 7.05 -13.71
CA LYS A 461 -3.39 8.23 -13.23
C LYS A 461 -4.36 9.29 -12.67
N ARG A 462 -5.29 9.77 -13.48
CA ARG A 462 -6.26 10.83 -13.11
C ARG A 462 -7.11 10.43 -11.90
N LEU A 463 -7.60 9.20 -11.85
CA LEU A 463 -8.40 8.72 -10.74
C LEU A 463 -7.62 8.74 -9.41
N ASN A 464 -6.35 8.33 -9.43
CA ASN A 464 -5.50 8.39 -8.24
C ASN A 464 -5.14 9.83 -7.84
N GLU A 465 -4.91 10.72 -8.80
CA GLU A 465 -4.71 12.16 -8.54
C GLU A 465 -5.93 12.78 -7.85
N ILE A 466 -7.14 12.50 -8.36
CA ILE A 466 -8.41 12.95 -7.78
C ILE A 466 -8.64 12.35 -6.38
N ILE A 467 -8.27 11.08 -6.15
CA ILE A 467 -8.31 10.47 -4.81
C ILE A 467 -7.40 11.23 -3.84
N GLN A 468 -6.18 11.59 -4.24
CA GLN A 468 -5.28 12.39 -3.38
C GLN A 468 -5.79 13.81 -3.17
N GLU A 469 -6.38 14.44 -4.18
CA GLU A 469 -7.01 15.75 -4.10
C GLU A 469 -8.17 15.74 -3.10
N LEU A 470 -9.12 14.80 -3.20
CA LEU A 470 -10.24 14.69 -2.27
C LEU A 470 -9.77 14.47 -0.82
N ILE A 471 -8.75 13.62 -0.62
CA ILE A 471 -8.08 13.39 0.68
C ILE A 471 -7.33 14.63 1.21
N LYS A 472 -7.02 15.61 0.34
CA LYS A 472 -6.41 16.90 0.69
C LYS A 472 -7.48 17.94 0.99
N THR A 473 -8.48 18.09 0.12
CA THR A 473 -9.61 19.03 0.29
C THR A 473 -10.43 18.73 1.53
N GLU A 474 -10.65 17.46 1.89
CA GLU A 474 -11.33 17.07 3.15
C GLU A 474 -10.56 17.55 4.41
N LYS A 475 -9.22 17.69 4.31
CA LYS A 475 -8.39 18.27 5.38
C LYS A 475 -8.32 19.80 5.33
N GLU A 476 -8.50 20.39 4.15
CA GLU A 476 -8.47 21.85 3.92
C GLU A 476 -9.80 22.51 4.29
N ILE A 477 -10.95 21.89 3.99
CA ILE A 477 -12.27 22.35 4.46
C ILE A 477 -12.32 22.36 6.00
N PHE A 478 -11.80 21.29 6.63
CA PHE A 478 -11.63 21.22 8.09
C PHE A 478 -10.64 22.26 8.64
N GLN A 479 -9.83 22.91 7.80
CA GLN A 479 -8.98 24.04 8.17
C GLN A 479 -9.64 25.39 7.90
N GLU A 480 -10.50 25.52 6.89
CA GLU A 480 -11.23 26.75 6.52
C GLU A 480 -12.41 27.05 7.45
N GLU A 481 -13.20 26.05 7.85
CA GLU A 481 -14.23 26.22 8.89
C GLU A 481 -13.61 26.75 10.20
N VAL A 482 -12.36 26.39 10.47
CA VAL A 482 -11.58 26.84 11.63
C VAL A 482 -10.86 28.19 11.38
N ASN A 483 -10.78 28.67 10.14
CA ASN A 483 -10.19 29.98 9.82
C ASN A 483 -11.20 31.13 9.90
N GLN A 484 -12.49 30.89 9.62
CA GLN A 484 -13.55 31.91 9.68
C GLN A 484 -13.73 32.50 11.09
N GLU A 485 -13.50 31.72 12.16
CA GLU A 485 -13.53 32.24 13.54
C GLU A 485 -12.29 33.09 13.91
N MET A 486 -11.15 32.96 13.21
CA MET A 486 -9.89 33.58 13.62
C MET A 486 -9.69 35.05 13.18
N ILE A 487 -10.62 35.63 12.41
CA ILE A 487 -10.47 37.01 11.90
C ILE A 487 -10.85 38.07 12.95
N LYS A 488 -11.44 37.69 14.09
CA LYS A 488 -11.71 38.61 15.21
C LYS A 488 -10.70 38.42 16.34
N GLN A 489 -9.91 39.48 16.57
CA GLN A 489 -8.99 39.76 17.71
C GLN A 489 -7.48 39.53 17.45
N ASN A 490 -6.81 40.61 17.00
CA ASN A 490 -5.41 40.88 17.32
C ASN A 490 -5.34 41.70 18.63
N PHE A 491 -4.36 41.46 19.49
CA PHE A 491 -3.51 42.47 20.17
C PHE A 491 -2.35 41.79 20.93
N PHE A 492 -1.25 42.52 21.17
CA PHE A 492 0.10 42.01 21.48
C PHE A 492 0.39 41.66 22.96
N THR A 493 1.21 40.62 23.23
CA THR A 493 2.53 40.63 23.96
C THR A 493 2.94 39.25 24.55
N MET A 494 4.26 39.04 24.76
CA MET A 494 4.97 37.86 25.36
C MET A 494 4.92 36.53 24.55
N THR A 495 5.54 36.44 23.37
CA THR A 495 6.97 36.18 23.03
C THR A 495 7.50 34.74 23.25
N ASP A 496 8.26 34.08 22.34
CA ASP A 496 8.09 34.09 20.86
C ASP A 496 8.65 32.84 20.10
N ASP A 497 9.41 31.93 20.72
CA ASP A 497 9.99 30.78 19.98
C ASP A 497 9.09 29.54 19.88
N PHE A 498 8.12 29.37 20.78
CA PHE A 498 7.02 28.44 20.56
C PHE A 498 6.11 29.06 19.51
N SER A 499 6.39 28.79 18.24
CA SER A 499 5.79 29.52 17.12
C SER A 499 4.28 29.65 17.28
N GLN A 500 3.73 30.82 16.91
CA GLN A 500 2.29 31.04 17.00
C GLN A 500 1.50 29.96 16.24
N GLN A 501 2.07 29.43 15.15
CA GLN A 501 1.57 28.28 14.41
C GLN A 501 1.48 27.01 15.27
N THR A 502 2.43 26.75 16.17
CA THR A 502 2.41 25.62 17.11
C THR A 502 1.30 25.81 18.15
N LYS A 503 1.17 27.02 18.73
CA LYS A 503 0.07 27.37 19.67
C LYS A 503 -1.29 27.23 18.99
N GLN A 504 -1.43 27.76 17.76
CA GLN A 504 -2.61 27.61 16.93
C GLN A 504 -2.90 26.14 16.60
N ARG A 505 -1.92 25.33 16.19
CA ARG A 505 -2.10 23.89 15.93
C ARG A 505 -2.64 23.17 17.16
N LEU A 506 -2.05 23.36 18.34
CA LEU A 506 -2.54 22.73 19.58
C LEU A 506 -3.94 23.25 20.00
N ASN A 507 -4.25 24.52 19.74
CA ASN A 507 -5.59 25.10 19.92
C ASN A 507 -6.63 24.48 18.96
N LYS A 508 -6.31 24.38 17.66
CA LYS A 508 -7.16 23.73 16.64
C LYS A 508 -7.40 22.25 16.96
N MET A 509 -6.41 21.57 17.52
CA MET A 509 -6.53 20.18 18.03
C MET A 509 -7.24 20.07 19.39
N GLY A 510 -7.72 21.18 19.97
CA GLY A 510 -8.44 21.19 21.25
C GLY A 510 -7.60 20.84 22.48
N ILE A 511 -6.28 20.71 22.34
CA ILE A 511 -5.37 20.23 23.39
C ILE A 511 -5.30 21.25 24.53
N LEU A 512 -5.17 22.53 24.20
CA LEU A 512 -5.05 23.62 25.17
C LEU A 512 -6.36 23.91 25.93
N LYS A 513 -7.49 23.37 25.44
CA LYS A 513 -8.80 23.45 26.11
C LYS A 513 -9.01 22.34 27.16
N LYS A 514 -8.08 21.38 27.28
CA LYS A 514 -8.15 20.30 28.29
C LYS A 514 -7.60 20.81 29.63
N PRO A 515 -8.30 20.61 30.77
CA PRO A 515 -7.97 21.24 32.06
C PRO A 515 -6.63 20.81 32.71
N LYS A 516 -5.85 19.94 32.06
CA LYS A 516 -4.50 19.55 32.48
C LYS A 516 -3.37 20.19 31.64
N PHE A 517 -3.70 20.91 30.55
CA PHE A 517 -2.71 21.34 29.56
C PHE A 517 -2.71 22.87 29.39
N SER A 518 -2.25 23.59 30.42
CA SER A 518 -2.04 25.04 30.34
C SER A 518 -0.57 25.39 30.11
N PHE A 519 -0.29 26.17 29.07
CA PHE A 519 1.03 26.76 28.84
C PHE A 519 1.33 27.93 29.78
N SER A 520 0.37 28.44 30.55
CA SER A 520 0.60 29.48 31.57
C SER A 520 1.48 29.03 32.72
N ASN A 521 1.63 27.71 32.92
CA ASN A 521 2.43 27.12 34.00
C ASN A 521 3.85 26.78 33.55
N LEU A 522 4.19 27.09 32.29
CA LEU A 522 5.47 26.78 31.62
C LEU A 522 6.30 28.05 31.41
N ILE A 523 6.00 29.12 32.16
CA ILE A 523 6.73 30.37 32.12
C ILE A 523 8.02 30.17 32.93
N TYR A 524 9.16 30.64 32.38
CA TYR A 524 10.41 30.80 33.11
C TYR A 524 10.16 31.37 34.53
N PRO A 525 10.95 31.02 35.55
CA PRO A 525 10.87 31.69 36.84
C PRO A 525 10.99 33.21 36.62
N LYS A 526 9.91 33.95 36.93
CA LYS A 526 9.77 35.39 36.63
C LYS A 526 10.70 36.31 37.43
N ASN A 527 11.65 35.76 38.18
CA ASN A 527 12.39 36.46 39.21
C ASN A 527 13.87 36.60 38.86
N ASN A 528 14.39 37.81 39.05
CA ASN A 528 15.79 38.20 38.94
C ASN A 528 16.71 37.54 40.01
N GLU A 529 16.29 36.47 40.67
CA GLU A 529 17.02 35.83 41.79
C GLU A 529 18.26 35.04 41.32
N ILE A 530 18.28 34.55 40.08
CA ILE A 530 19.37 33.73 39.51
C ILE A 530 20.71 34.48 39.45
N PHE A 531 20.67 35.82 39.33
CA PHE A 531 21.84 36.70 39.24
C PHE A 531 22.68 36.78 40.53
N THR A 532 22.22 36.18 41.63
CA THR A 532 22.93 36.23 42.94
C THR A 532 23.29 34.86 43.52
N ALA A 533 22.91 33.77 42.86
CA ALA A 533 23.22 32.42 43.34
C ALA A 533 24.71 32.10 43.18
N LYS A 534 25.34 31.59 44.25
CA LYS A 534 26.72 31.08 44.20
C LYS A 534 26.81 29.90 43.20
N PRO A 535 27.95 29.69 42.52
CA PRO A 535 28.17 28.51 41.67
C PRO A 535 27.86 27.22 42.42
N LYS A 536 27.02 26.37 41.82
CA LYS A 536 26.49 25.12 42.42
C LYS A 536 27.58 24.15 42.89
N TYR A 537 28.74 24.20 42.24
CA TYR A 537 29.89 23.36 42.51
C TYR A 537 31.06 24.14 43.17
N GLY A 538 30.84 25.40 43.57
CA GLY A 538 31.76 26.17 44.41
C GLY A 538 32.98 26.80 43.71
N GLY A 539 33.06 26.76 42.38
CA GLY A 539 34.11 27.45 41.62
C GLY A 539 33.82 28.94 41.39
N ASN A 540 34.41 29.48 40.32
CA ASN A 540 34.32 30.89 39.92
C ASN A 540 33.12 31.13 38.99
N LEU A 541 32.77 32.40 38.78
CA LEU A 541 31.79 32.82 37.77
C LEU A 541 32.52 33.38 36.54
N ILE A 542 32.20 32.86 35.37
CA ILE A 542 32.63 33.34 34.05
C ILE A 542 31.41 33.92 33.33
N THR A 543 31.56 35.06 32.66
CA THR A 543 30.45 35.71 31.93
C THR A 543 30.66 35.73 30.42
N VAL A 544 29.64 35.32 29.67
CA VAL A 544 29.65 35.24 28.20
C VAL A 544 28.66 36.24 27.60
N GLY A 545 29.13 36.96 26.60
CA GLY A 545 28.35 37.92 25.82
C GLY A 545 29.23 39.05 25.28
N LYS A 546 28.73 39.80 24.31
CA LYS A 546 29.49 40.88 23.68
C LYS A 546 29.98 41.91 24.71
N GLY A 547 31.29 42.02 24.90
CA GLY A 547 31.90 42.92 25.90
C GLY A 547 31.87 42.40 27.35
N LYS A 548 31.69 41.09 27.54
CA LYS A 548 31.88 40.39 28.83
C LYS A 548 33.29 39.81 28.91
N GLU A 549 33.55 38.94 29.89
CA GLU A 549 34.85 38.28 30.08
C GLU A 549 35.21 37.33 28.91
N CYS A 550 34.20 36.78 28.25
CA CYS A 550 34.28 36.01 27.01
C CYS A 550 33.21 36.48 26.03
N ASP A 551 33.59 36.72 24.77
CA ASP A 551 32.62 37.09 23.73
C ASP A 551 31.86 35.85 23.20
N THR A 552 32.39 34.64 23.39
CA THR A 552 31.77 33.37 22.95
C THR A 552 31.79 32.29 24.04
N ILE A 553 30.89 31.30 23.91
CA ILE A 553 30.77 30.18 24.86
C ILE A 553 31.96 29.22 24.73
N GLU A 554 32.48 28.98 23.52
CA GLU A 554 33.70 28.21 23.27
C GLU A 554 34.91 28.80 24.03
N GLN A 555 35.06 30.13 24.07
CA GLN A 555 36.12 30.79 24.86
C GLN A 555 35.96 30.56 26.36
N ALA A 556 34.73 30.64 26.89
CA ALA A 556 34.48 30.39 28.31
C ALA A 556 34.72 28.93 28.69
N LEU A 557 34.27 27.97 27.87
CA LEU A 557 34.53 26.55 28.05
C LEU A 557 36.03 26.21 28.01
N ALA A 558 36.83 26.93 27.22
CA ALA A 558 38.29 26.77 27.18
C ALA A 558 39.00 27.33 28.42
N LYS A 559 38.42 28.34 29.10
CA LYS A 559 38.93 28.89 30.37
C LYS A 559 38.47 28.12 31.60
N ALA A 560 37.25 27.57 31.56
CA ALA A 560 36.54 27.04 32.71
C ALA A 560 37.22 25.82 33.34
N LYS A 561 37.27 25.81 34.67
CA LYS A 561 37.85 24.77 35.52
C LYS A 561 36.76 23.99 36.23
N TYR A 562 37.18 22.96 36.95
CA TYR A 562 36.34 22.20 37.86
C TYR A 562 35.62 23.15 38.85
N GLY A 563 34.30 23.03 38.92
CA GLY A 563 33.46 23.79 39.84
C GLY A 563 32.90 25.12 39.29
N ASP A 564 33.43 25.63 38.18
CA ASP A 564 33.09 26.95 37.65
C ASP A 564 31.66 27.01 37.06
N ARG A 565 31.05 28.19 37.12
CA ARG A 565 29.76 28.53 36.52
C ARG A 565 29.95 29.48 35.34
N ILE A 566 29.27 29.23 34.24
CA ILE A 566 29.26 30.06 33.02
C ILE A 566 27.86 30.67 32.85
N ASP A 567 27.76 31.98 33.01
CA ASP A 567 26.52 32.74 32.76
C ASP A 567 26.56 33.35 31.37
N ILE A 568 25.56 33.02 30.54
CA ILE A 568 25.48 33.44 29.15
C ILE A 568 24.39 34.51 29.00
N GLU A 569 24.76 35.71 28.56
CA GLU A 569 23.81 36.80 28.29
C GLU A 569 22.84 36.47 27.14
N PRO A 570 21.58 37.00 27.17
CA PRO A 570 20.61 36.78 26.11
C PRO A 570 21.12 37.14 24.71
N GLY A 571 20.98 36.22 23.77
CA GLY A 571 21.54 36.35 22.42
C GLY A 571 21.44 35.06 21.61
N ILE A 572 21.84 35.14 20.34
CA ILE A 572 21.94 33.98 19.44
C ILE A 572 23.42 33.69 19.20
N TYR A 573 23.84 32.48 19.57
CA TYR A 573 25.22 32.01 19.51
C TYR A 573 25.34 30.91 18.44
N PHE A 574 26.27 31.05 17.51
CA PHE A 574 26.46 30.15 16.36
C PHE A 574 27.73 29.29 16.52
N GLU A 575 27.80 28.48 17.56
CA GLU A 575 29.02 27.78 18.01
C GLU A 575 28.72 26.39 18.60
N GLN A 576 29.75 25.57 18.81
CA GLN A 576 29.59 24.20 19.33
C GLN A 576 30.03 24.09 20.79
N LEU A 577 29.15 23.59 21.66
CA LEU A 577 29.49 23.34 23.06
C LEU A 577 30.06 21.92 23.20
N ILE A 578 31.36 21.82 23.49
CA ILE A 578 32.02 20.54 23.80
C ILE A 578 32.42 20.56 25.28
N ILE A 579 31.68 19.81 26.11
CA ILE A 579 31.89 19.77 27.56
C ILE A 579 32.64 18.49 27.92
N ASN A 580 33.95 18.63 28.15
CA ASN A 580 34.83 17.57 28.64
C ASN A 580 35.27 17.79 30.10
N THR A 581 35.06 18.98 30.67
CA THR A 581 35.42 19.33 32.05
C THR A 581 34.36 18.83 33.02
N ASN A 582 34.78 18.33 34.18
CA ASN A 582 33.88 17.84 35.24
C ASN A 582 33.33 19.00 36.09
N GLU A 583 32.05 18.89 36.44
CA GLU A 583 31.34 19.75 37.40
C GLU A 583 31.37 21.24 37.03
N ILE A 584 31.12 21.52 35.75
CA ILE A 584 30.73 22.86 35.27
C ILE A 584 29.22 23.05 35.37
N GLU A 585 28.81 24.26 35.73
CA GLU A 585 27.45 24.77 35.63
C GLU A 585 27.34 25.78 34.47
N ILE A 586 26.31 25.69 33.62
CA ILE A 586 26.06 26.65 32.53
C ILE A 586 24.61 27.15 32.63
N VAL A 587 24.43 28.47 32.68
CA VAL A 587 23.11 29.09 32.83
C VAL A 587 22.86 30.08 31.71
N GLY A 588 21.78 29.87 30.97
CA GLY A 588 21.24 30.90 30.08
C GLY A 588 20.56 31.98 30.90
N LEU A 589 21.04 33.22 30.79
CA LEU A 589 20.35 34.37 31.36
C LEU A 589 19.13 34.75 30.50
N VAL A 590 18.16 35.41 31.13
CA VAL A 590 16.90 35.82 30.50
C VAL A 590 16.63 37.27 30.88
N ASN A 591 16.17 38.08 29.93
CA ASN A 591 15.63 39.42 30.17
C ASN A 591 14.17 39.50 29.68
N GLU A 592 13.53 40.66 29.81
CA GLU A 592 12.08 40.82 29.56
C GLU A 592 11.61 40.34 28.17
N ASN A 593 12.50 40.33 27.16
CA ASN A 593 12.14 39.99 25.78
C ASN A 593 13.00 38.89 25.13
N ASN A 594 14.22 38.63 25.63
CA ASN A 594 15.19 37.72 25.03
C ASN A 594 15.73 36.68 26.04
N GLY A 595 16.11 35.50 25.52
CA GLY A 595 16.87 34.49 26.25
C GLY A 595 18.05 33.98 25.40
N VAL A 596 18.75 32.95 25.88
CA VAL A 596 19.89 32.35 25.17
C VAL A 596 19.42 31.32 24.15
N ILE A 597 19.86 31.48 22.89
CA ILE A 597 19.66 30.53 21.79
C ILE A 597 21.04 30.11 21.28
N ILE A 598 21.28 28.81 21.18
CA ILE A 598 22.51 28.24 20.61
C ILE A 598 22.13 27.43 19.38
N GLU A 599 22.74 27.76 18.24
CA GLU A 599 22.49 27.11 16.96
C GLU A 599 23.80 26.60 16.34
N TYR A 600 23.79 25.39 15.78
CA TYR A 600 24.97 24.84 15.10
C TYR A 600 24.60 23.94 13.92
N GLU A 601 25.38 24.01 12.84
CA GLU A 601 25.08 23.29 11.59
C GLU A 601 25.89 22.00 11.42
N LYS A 602 27.21 22.07 11.66
CA LYS A 602 28.19 21.05 11.22
C LYS A 602 28.24 19.78 12.09
N GLY A 603 27.70 19.81 13.30
CA GLY A 603 27.79 18.74 14.29
C GLY A 603 26.74 18.88 15.39
N SER A 604 26.82 18.08 16.46
CA SER A 604 25.91 18.20 17.60
C SER A 604 26.09 19.55 18.31
N VAL A 605 25.02 20.33 18.52
CA VAL A 605 25.10 21.70 19.12
C VAL A 605 25.76 21.63 20.51
N LEU A 606 25.38 20.63 21.30
CA LEU A 606 26.06 20.25 22.54
C LEU A 606 26.58 18.81 22.43
N SER A 607 27.84 18.60 22.82
CA SER A 607 28.48 17.29 22.99
C SER A 607 29.02 17.17 24.42
N PHE A 608 28.37 16.35 25.25
CA PHE A 608 28.75 16.14 26.66
C PHE A 608 29.53 14.82 26.83
N LYS A 609 30.76 14.93 27.35
CA LYS A 609 31.74 13.85 27.55
C LYS A 609 32.43 13.99 28.91
N SER A 610 31.65 14.24 29.95
CA SER A 610 32.10 14.51 31.32
C SER A 610 31.41 13.54 32.30
N ASN A 611 31.86 13.49 33.56
CA ASN A 611 31.25 12.66 34.61
C ASN A 611 29.95 13.28 35.15
N LYS A 612 29.93 14.61 35.29
CA LYS A 612 28.84 15.40 35.85
C LYS A 612 28.93 16.85 35.39
N GLY A 613 27.79 17.51 35.21
CA GLY A 613 27.67 18.95 34.97
C GLY A 613 26.20 19.34 34.96
N SER A 614 25.90 20.64 34.95
CA SER A 614 24.52 21.12 34.83
C SER A 614 24.37 22.23 33.80
N ILE A 615 23.27 22.22 33.06
CA ILE A 615 22.90 23.22 32.06
C ILE A 615 21.44 23.60 32.27
N SER A 616 21.13 24.89 32.26
CA SER A 616 19.74 25.36 32.40
C SER A 616 19.39 26.60 31.58
N ASN A 617 18.10 26.79 31.28
CA ASN A 617 17.53 28.00 30.66
C ASN A 617 18.02 28.33 29.24
N ILE A 618 18.54 27.35 28.50
CA ILE A 618 19.06 27.53 27.13
C ILE A 618 18.13 26.90 26.10
N LYS A 619 17.97 27.57 24.94
CA LYS A 619 17.36 26.98 23.75
C LYS A 619 18.43 26.43 22.80
N PHE A 620 18.33 25.15 22.45
CA PHE A 620 19.22 24.46 21.52
C PHE A 620 18.51 24.22 20.18
N ARG A 621 19.12 24.68 19.09
CA ARG A 621 18.59 24.50 17.73
C ARG A 621 19.61 23.87 16.81
N LYS A 622 19.38 22.60 16.48
CA LYS A 622 20.14 21.94 15.41
C LYS A 622 19.68 22.47 14.05
N ARG A 623 20.63 22.81 13.19
CA ARG A 623 20.41 23.03 11.75
C ARG A 623 21.15 21.96 10.95
N GLY A 624 20.59 21.45 9.86
CA GLY A 624 21.19 20.42 9.02
C GLY A 624 20.99 18.99 9.53
N ALA A 625 20.74 18.08 8.58
CA ALA A 625 20.19 16.74 8.81
C ALA A 625 21.09 15.68 9.49
N GLN A 626 22.37 15.98 9.76
CA GLN A 626 23.32 15.05 10.38
C GLN A 626 23.67 15.49 11.81
N HIS A 627 23.89 14.54 12.73
CA HIS A 627 24.12 14.73 14.17
C HIS A 627 22.88 15.15 15.00
N PHE A 628 23.00 15.09 16.33
CA PHE A 628 21.93 15.40 17.29
C PHE A 628 21.83 16.92 17.58
N ALA A 629 20.82 17.40 18.30
CA ALA A 629 20.92 18.74 18.90
C ALA A 629 21.81 18.69 20.15
N ILE A 630 21.54 17.76 21.06
CA ILE A 630 22.38 17.46 22.22
C ILE A 630 22.78 15.99 22.16
N GLU A 631 24.07 15.71 22.32
CA GLU A 631 24.65 14.37 22.36
C GLU A 631 25.33 14.14 23.72
N ILE A 632 24.83 13.17 24.49
CA ILE A 632 25.30 12.80 25.82
C ILE A 632 25.98 11.43 25.71
N LEU A 633 27.31 11.43 25.73
CA LEU A 633 28.15 10.26 25.47
C LEU A 633 28.62 9.53 26.74
N SER A 634 28.55 10.18 27.91
CA SER A 634 28.93 9.62 29.20
C SER A 634 28.38 10.46 30.36
N GLY A 635 28.40 9.89 31.57
CA GLY A 635 28.14 10.61 32.82
C GLY A 635 26.71 11.08 33.04
N ASN A 636 26.57 12.03 33.96
CA ASN A 636 25.31 12.52 34.52
C ASN A 636 25.19 14.03 34.24
N LEU A 637 24.74 14.39 33.04
CA LEU A 637 24.36 15.77 32.75
C LEU A 637 22.99 16.06 33.38
N GLU A 638 22.90 17.11 34.19
CA GLU A 638 21.64 17.69 34.65
C GLU A 638 21.21 18.77 33.65
N LEU A 639 20.06 18.61 32.99
CA LEU A 639 19.55 19.54 31.98
C LEU A 639 18.15 20.01 32.39
N ASP A 640 18.00 21.29 32.75
CA ASP A 640 16.76 21.83 33.31
C ASP A 640 16.21 23.02 32.50
N ASN A 641 14.87 23.06 32.31
CA ASN A 641 14.17 24.19 31.68
C ASN A 641 14.76 24.61 30.32
N CYS A 642 15.17 23.63 29.51
CA CYS A 642 15.72 23.82 28.17
C CYS A 642 14.70 23.51 27.07
N ASP A 643 14.75 24.28 25.98
CA ASP A 643 14.03 24.04 24.73
C ASP A 643 14.98 23.42 23.71
N ILE A 644 14.62 22.30 23.08
CA ILE A 644 15.51 21.47 22.28
C ILE A 644 14.81 21.09 20.98
N SER A 645 15.33 21.59 19.86
CA SER A 645 14.72 21.43 18.54
C SER A 645 15.75 21.33 17.41
N GLY A 646 15.27 20.97 16.21
CA GLY A 646 16.07 21.04 14.99
C GLY A 646 16.04 19.81 14.09
N ASP A 647 16.42 19.96 12.83
CA ASP A 647 16.25 18.98 11.74
C ASP A 647 17.31 17.86 11.69
N GLY A 648 18.18 17.77 12.69
CA GLY A 648 19.17 16.70 12.85
C GLY A 648 18.58 15.33 13.21
N ALA A 649 19.43 14.33 13.47
CA ALA A 649 19.05 12.94 13.68
C ALA A 649 18.06 12.72 14.84
N ALA A 650 18.29 13.39 15.98
CA ALA A 650 17.34 13.52 17.08
C ALA A 650 17.65 14.80 17.88
N CYS A 651 16.68 15.34 18.63
CA CYS A 651 16.95 16.47 19.53
C CYS A 651 17.88 16.03 20.68
N LEU A 652 17.60 14.89 21.32
CA LEU A 652 18.44 14.29 22.35
C LEU A 652 19.00 12.93 21.87
N GLY A 653 20.32 12.77 21.82
CA GLY A 653 21.00 11.49 21.67
C GLY A 653 21.71 11.09 22.96
N ILE A 654 21.30 10.00 23.61
CA ILE A 654 21.90 9.50 24.87
C ILE A 654 22.47 8.11 24.61
N SER A 655 23.75 7.89 24.96
CA SER A 655 24.43 6.63 24.65
C SER A 655 25.48 6.17 25.66
N ARG A 656 26.04 4.99 25.41
CA ARG A 656 27.20 4.40 26.13
C ARG A 656 27.04 4.30 27.65
N GLY A 657 25.81 4.14 28.13
CA GLY A 657 25.52 4.05 29.57
C GLY A 657 25.43 5.39 30.31
N ALA A 658 25.42 6.54 29.61
CA ALA A 658 25.12 7.83 30.21
C ALA A 658 23.75 7.82 30.94
N ASP A 659 23.66 8.56 32.04
CA ASP A 659 22.53 8.58 32.98
C ASP A 659 22.14 10.04 33.33
N PRO A 660 21.78 10.88 32.34
CA PRO A 660 21.46 12.29 32.57
C PRO A 660 20.14 12.47 33.32
N VAL A 661 20.02 13.57 34.05
CA VAL A 661 18.75 14.00 34.67
C VAL A 661 18.21 15.15 33.85
N ILE A 662 17.03 15.00 33.25
CA ILE A 662 16.45 15.96 32.31
C ILE A 662 15.08 16.39 32.83
N THR A 663 14.94 17.66 33.17
CA THR A 663 13.78 18.19 33.90
C THR A 663 13.17 19.39 33.19
N ASN A 664 11.84 19.46 33.18
CA ASN A 664 11.08 20.62 32.67
C ASN A 664 11.39 21.01 31.19
N CYS A 665 12.02 20.12 30.42
CA CYS A 665 12.44 20.39 29.04
C CYS A 665 11.33 20.24 27.98
N PHE A 666 11.48 21.00 26.89
CA PHE A 666 10.72 20.84 25.65
C PHE A 666 11.60 20.19 24.58
N ILE A 667 11.11 19.13 23.95
CA ILE A 667 11.84 18.32 22.97
C ILE A 667 10.97 18.15 21.73
N HIS A 668 11.18 19.00 20.73
CA HIS A 668 10.19 19.16 19.67
C HIS A 668 10.73 19.49 18.29
N HIS A 669 9.92 19.25 17.26
CA HIS A 669 10.25 19.53 15.86
C HIS A 669 11.55 18.85 15.38
N GLY A 670 11.99 17.79 16.07
CA GLY A 670 13.11 16.94 15.67
C GLY A 670 12.73 15.87 14.66
N ASN A 671 13.72 15.18 14.09
CA ASN A 671 13.43 13.90 13.43
C ASN A 671 12.91 12.89 14.47
N VAL A 672 13.70 12.60 15.50
CA VAL A 672 13.27 11.90 16.73
C VAL A 672 13.39 12.88 17.90
N GLY A 673 12.48 12.86 18.87
CA GLY A 673 12.61 13.69 20.07
C GLY A 673 13.81 13.26 20.92
N CYS A 674 13.77 12.05 21.49
CA CYS A 674 14.93 11.47 22.17
C CYS A 674 15.25 10.05 21.67
N ALA A 675 16.52 9.79 21.41
CA ALA A 675 17.08 8.50 21.04
C ALA A 675 18.03 8.00 22.14
N LEU A 676 17.64 6.91 22.80
CA LEU A 676 18.43 6.23 23.84
C LEU A 676 18.95 4.90 23.30
N PHE A 677 20.28 4.74 23.22
CA PHE A 677 20.91 3.59 22.60
C PHE A 677 22.19 3.15 23.34
N ASN A 678 22.74 1.97 23.01
CA ASN A 678 23.99 1.45 23.59
C ASN A 678 24.01 1.48 25.14
N LYS A 679 23.04 0.80 25.76
CA LYS A 679 22.85 0.69 27.22
C LYS A 679 22.59 2.02 27.94
N ALA A 680 22.15 3.07 27.24
CA ALA A 680 21.79 4.35 27.85
C ALA A 680 20.77 4.19 28.98
N LYS A 681 20.87 5.09 29.95
CA LYS A 681 19.88 5.30 31.00
C LYS A 681 19.35 6.73 30.88
N GLY A 682 19.15 7.43 31.99
CA GLY A 682 18.61 8.78 32.05
C GLY A 682 17.27 8.81 32.77
N ASN A 683 17.07 9.89 33.53
CA ASN A 683 15.86 10.19 34.27
C ASN A 683 15.20 11.43 33.69
N PHE A 684 13.97 11.31 33.19
CA PHE A 684 13.20 12.42 32.64
C PHE A 684 12.02 12.74 33.55
N GLU A 685 11.84 14.01 33.90
CA GLU A 685 10.71 14.46 34.71
C GLU A 685 10.11 15.76 34.17
N ASN A 686 8.76 15.83 34.12
CA ASN A 686 8.01 16.99 33.62
C ASN A 686 8.41 17.44 32.19
N CYS A 687 8.83 16.50 31.33
CA CYS A 687 9.29 16.80 29.98
C CYS A 687 8.18 16.66 28.92
N TYR A 688 8.34 17.38 27.81
CA TYR A 688 7.34 17.45 26.73
C TYR A 688 7.95 17.05 25.38
N PHE A 689 7.52 15.92 24.81
CA PHE A 689 8.02 15.36 23.55
C PHE A 689 6.97 15.43 22.44
N PHE A 690 7.07 16.39 21.53
CA PHE A 690 5.98 16.66 20.59
C PHE A 690 6.36 17.21 19.22
N MET A 691 5.47 17.02 18.24
CA MET A 691 5.64 17.45 16.84
C MET A 691 6.96 16.97 16.17
N ASN A 692 7.53 15.87 16.65
CA ASN A 692 8.67 15.23 16.00
C ASN A 692 8.23 14.46 14.74
N LYS A 693 9.10 14.37 13.73
CA LYS A 693 8.83 13.74 12.41
C LYS A 693 8.70 12.22 12.48
N TYR A 694 9.32 11.60 13.47
CA TYR A 694 9.22 10.20 13.80
C TYR A 694 8.72 10.06 15.24
N GLN A 695 9.42 9.31 16.09
CA GLN A 695 8.99 9.05 17.46
C GLN A 695 9.26 10.22 18.40
N GLY A 696 8.43 10.36 19.43
CA GLY A 696 8.74 11.22 20.58
C GLY A 696 9.96 10.69 21.34
N ILE A 697 9.95 9.39 21.68
CA ILE A 697 11.06 8.72 22.36
C ILE A 697 11.32 7.34 21.73
N CYS A 698 12.58 7.06 21.39
CA CYS A 698 13.07 5.79 20.89
C CYS A 698 14.08 5.18 21.86
N ILE A 699 13.81 3.97 22.36
CA ILE A 699 14.66 3.25 23.33
C ILE A 699 15.13 1.94 22.68
N THR A 700 16.45 1.81 22.49
CA THR A 700 17.07 0.71 21.74
C THR A 700 18.41 0.28 22.36
N GLY A 701 19.06 -0.77 21.83
CA GLY A 701 20.39 -1.19 22.28
C GLY A 701 20.48 -1.55 23.77
N SER A 702 19.47 -2.24 24.32
CA SER A 702 19.38 -2.64 25.74
C SER A 702 19.42 -1.47 26.74
N SER A 703 18.88 -0.30 26.34
CA SER A 703 18.77 0.89 27.20
C SER A 703 17.64 0.74 28.23
N ASN A 704 17.72 1.50 29.34
CA ASN A 704 16.79 1.40 30.47
C ASN A 704 16.60 2.75 31.21
N PRO A 705 15.89 3.73 30.61
CA PRO A 705 15.61 5.03 31.24
C PRO A 705 14.44 4.98 32.24
N ARG A 706 14.34 6.03 33.06
CA ARG A 706 13.16 6.38 33.87
C ARG A 706 12.52 7.63 33.30
N ILE A 707 11.20 7.64 33.12
CA ILE A 707 10.46 8.75 32.51
C ILE A 707 9.18 8.95 33.32
N GLU A 708 9.06 10.09 34.00
CA GLU A 708 7.95 10.35 34.92
C GLU A 708 7.29 11.70 34.64
N ASN A 709 5.99 11.81 34.95
CA ASN A 709 5.20 13.05 34.90
C ASN A 709 5.24 13.80 33.54
N SER A 710 5.63 13.11 32.46
CA SER A 710 5.97 13.68 31.16
C SER A 710 4.85 13.49 30.11
N SER A 711 4.79 14.35 29.09
CA SER A 711 3.78 14.31 28.02
C SER A 711 4.39 14.02 26.65
N ILE A 712 3.87 13.02 25.93
CA ILE A 712 4.39 12.56 24.64
C ILE A 712 3.27 12.56 23.59
N PHE A 713 3.23 13.57 22.71
CA PHE A 713 2.05 13.86 21.91
C PHE A 713 2.29 14.49 20.54
N CYS A 714 1.34 14.36 19.62
CA CYS A 714 1.39 14.98 18.28
C CYS A 714 2.63 14.61 17.43
N ASN A 715 3.33 13.53 17.74
CA ASN A 715 4.45 13.04 16.94
C ASN A 715 3.93 12.33 15.67
N GLN A 716 4.71 12.39 14.58
CA GLN A 716 4.30 11.90 13.26
C GLN A 716 4.50 10.38 13.06
N ASP A 717 5.09 9.70 14.04
CA ASP A 717 5.09 8.23 14.19
C ASP A 717 4.38 7.87 15.51
N SER A 718 4.93 6.95 16.29
CA SER A 718 4.44 6.52 17.60
C SER A 718 5.01 7.40 18.71
N GLY A 719 4.29 7.56 19.82
CA GLY A 719 4.81 8.32 20.98
C GLY A 719 6.11 7.71 21.51
N PHE A 720 6.06 6.40 21.78
CA PHE A 720 7.23 5.58 22.15
C PHE A 720 7.50 4.47 21.12
N GLN A 721 8.78 4.20 20.85
CA GLN A 721 9.24 2.93 20.28
C GLN A 721 10.32 2.31 21.19
N ILE A 722 10.14 1.05 21.59
CA ILE A 722 11.03 0.35 22.53
C ILE A 722 11.44 -1.00 21.92
N ARG A 723 12.72 -1.19 21.59
CA ARG A 723 13.22 -2.35 20.82
C ARG A 723 14.59 -2.85 21.31
N GLU A 724 15.05 -3.97 20.76
CA GLU A 724 16.39 -4.57 21.01
C GLU A 724 16.67 -4.89 22.50
N ASN A 725 15.82 -5.72 23.11
CA ASN A 725 15.91 -6.14 24.52
C ASN A 725 15.91 -4.96 25.52
N SER A 726 15.42 -3.79 25.12
CA SER A 726 15.39 -2.61 25.98
C SER A 726 14.32 -2.70 27.05
N LYS A 727 14.54 -1.92 28.10
CA LYS A 727 13.66 -1.79 29.26
C LYS A 727 13.27 -0.32 29.40
N GLY A 728 12.77 0.05 30.56
CA GLY A 728 12.43 1.41 30.93
C GLY A 728 11.30 1.41 31.93
N THR A 729 11.23 2.44 32.77
CA THR A 729 10.14 2.66 33.72
C THR A 729 9.46 3.98 33.39
N ILE A 730 8.24 3.91 32.87
CA ILE A 730 7.44 5.06 32.45
C ILE A 730 6.28 5.21 33.45
N ARG A 731 6.18 6.35 34.14
CA ARG A 731 5.15 6.61 35.16
C ARG A 731 4.39 7.91 34.98
N ASN A 732 3.10 7.89 35.27
CA ASN A 732 2.24 9.10 35.29
C ASN A 732 2.26 9.92 33.99
N CYS A 733 2.64 9.31 32.86
CA CYS A 733 2.78 10.01 31.58
C CYS A 733 1.46 10.05 30.79
N ASP A 734 1.23 11.16 30.09
CA ASP A 734 0.11 11.32 29.14
C ASP A 734 0.65 11.16 27.70
N ILE A 735 0.14 10.16 26.96
CA ILE A 735 0.66 9.71 25.65
C ILE A 735 -0.48 9.72 24.62
N PHE A 736 -0.55 10.75 23.77
CA PHE A 736 -1.78 11.05 23.03
C PHE A 736 -1.62 11.78 21.69
N TYR A 737 -2.61 11.69 20.80
CA TYR A 737 -2.60 12.29 19.45
C TYR A 737 -1.35 11.99 18.59
N ASN A 738 -0.64 10.89 18.85
CA ASN A 738 0.44 10.44 17.98
C ASN A 738 -0.15 9.80 16.71
N LYS A 739 0.51 9.99 15.57
CA LYS A 739 -0.01 9.63 14.23
C LYS A 739 0.03 8.13 13.94
N LEU A 740 0.84 7.37 14.66
CA LEU A 740 0.74 5.91 14.71
C LEU A 740 0.21 5.46 16.07
N HIS A 741 1.03 4.76 16.86
CA HIS A 741 0.64 4.17 18.13
C HIS A 741 0.94 5.11 19.30
N GLY A 742 0.27 4.93 20.44
CA GLY A 742 0.74 5.55 21.68
C GLY A 742 2.11 4.98 22.06
N VAL A 743 2.20 3.64 22.14
CA VAL A 743 3.41 2.90 22.48
C VAL A 743 3.61 1.72 21.54
N GLU A 744 4.83 1.58 21.00
CA GLU A 744 5.25 0.41 20.23
C GLU A 744 6.39 -0.35 20.95
N ILE A 745 6.19 -1.63 21.24
CA ILE A 745 7.17 -2.49 21.92
C ILE A 745 7.55 -3.65 20.99
N LYS A 746 8.85 -3.81 20.70
CA LYS A 746 9.42 -4.76 19.74
C LYS A 746 10.55 -5.59 20.34
N ASN A 747 10.89 -6.70 19.69
CA ASN A 747 12.17 -7.41 19.79
C ASN A 747 12.62 -7.70 21.24
N ASN A 748 11.85 -8.53 21.95
CA ASN A 748 12.10 -9.00 23.32
C ASN A 748 12.20 -7.89 24.40
N SER A 749 11.80 -6.66 24.09
CA SER A 749 11.80 -5.56 25.06
C SER A 749 10.76 -5.77 26.17
N SER A 750 11.09 -5.30 27.38
CA SER A 750 10.35 -5.53 28.63
C SER A 750 10.16 -4.26 29.50
N PRO A 751 9.67 -3.13 28.95
CA PRO A 751 9.41 -1.92 29.73
C PRO A 751 8.22 -2.07 30.70
N ARG A 752 8.18 -1.19 31.72
CA ARG A 752 7.05 -1.00 32.64
C ARG A 752 6.36 0.33 32.36
N PHE A 753 5.04 0.31 32.16
CA PHE A 753 4.16 1.49 32.12
C PHE A 753 3.21 1.45 33.33
N GLU A 754 3.21 2.52 34.13
CA GLU A 754 2.51 2.60 35.42
C GLU A 754 1.76 3.92 35.61
N ASN A 755 0.45 3.85 35.87
CA ASN A 755 -0.44 5.03 36.03
C ASN A 755 -0.46 6.00 34.82
N CYS A 756 -0.01 5.57 33.63
CA CYS A 756 -0.01 6.40 32.42
C CYS A 756 -1.40 6.48 31.78
N LYS A 757 -1.66 7.53 31.00
CA LYS A 757 -2.82 7.62 30.10
C LYS A 757 -2.37 7.52 28.65
N ILE A 758 -3.00 6.64 27.89
CA ILE A 758 -2.63 6.34 26.50
C ILE A 758 -3.89 6.45 25.64
N TYR A 759 -4.09 7.59 24.99
CA TYR A 759 -5.39 7.94 24.43
C TYR A 759 -5.37 8.73 23.13
N GLU A 760 -6.43 8.61 22.34
CA GLU A 760 -6.64 9.39 21.09
C GLU A 760 -5.46 9.32 20.10
N ASN A 761 -4.71 8.21 20.10
CA ASN A 761 -3.69 7.93 19.09
C ASN A 761 -4.37 7.34 17.83
N GLN A 762 -3.78 7.60 16.65
CA GLN A 762 -4.42 7.34 15.35
C GLN A 762 -4.33 5.88 14.87
N VAL A 763 -3.71 4.99 15.66
CA VAL A 763 -3.73 3.53 15.46
C VAL A 763 -4.05 2.88 16.83
N ASP A 764 -3.30 1.87 17.28
CA ASP A 764 -3.51 1.24 18.58
C ASP A 764 -2.97 2.09 19.73
N GLY A 765 -3.57 1.98 20.92
CA GLY A 765 -3.00 2.57 22.14
C GLY A 765 -1.60 2.00 22.42
N LEU A 766 -1.49 0.68 22.46
CA LEU A 766 -0.21 -0.03 22.53
C LEU A 766 -0.18 -1.19 21.52
N ILE A 767 0.91 -1.32 20.78
CA ILE A 767 1.21 -2.47 19.91
C ILE A 767 2.45 -3.20 20.41
N LEU A 768 2.32 -4.52 20.61
CA LEU A 768 3.36 -5.41 21.11
C LEU A 768 3.71 -6.44 20.04
N LEU A 769 4.94 -6.42 19.54
CA LEU A 769 5.42 -7.23 18.41
C LEU A 769 6.66 -8.04 18.82
N LYS A 770 6.48 -9.33 19.15
CA LYS A 770 7.53 -10.15 19.77
C LYS A 770 8.08 -9.51 21.06
N ALA A 771 7.22 -8.90 21.87
CA ALA A 771 7.58 -8.32 23.17
C ALA A 771 7.48 -9.38 24.28
N ASN A 772 8.46 -9.40 25.19
CA ASN A 772 8.58 -10.44 26.21
C ASN A 772 8.41 -9.83 27.61
N ARG A 773 7.33 -10.17 28.31
CA ARG A 773 6.97 -9.68 29.65
C ARG A 773 7.07 -8.15 29.88
N PRO A 774 6.63 -7.26 28.96
CA PRO A 774 6.36 -5.87 29.34
C PRO A 774 5.23 -5.82 30.37
N ILE A 775 5.30 -4.87 31.30
CA ILE A 775 4.36 -4.74 32.42
C ILE A 775 3.51 -3.48 32.23
N LEU A 776 2.19 -3.65 32.14
CA LEU A 776 1.21 -2.57 32.08
C LEU A 776 0.39 -2.59 33.38
N PHE A 777 0.60 -1.59 34.24
CA PHE A 777 -0.03 -1.52 35.56
C PHE A 777 -0.83 -0.22 35.78
N LYS A 778 -2.09 -0.31 36.20
CA LYS A 778 -2.94 0.85 36.58
C LYS A 778 -3.11 1.94 35.49
N ASN A 779 -2.90 1.63 34.22
CA ASN A 779 -2.99 2.61 33.13
C ASN A 779 -4.45 2.86 32.68
N LEU A 780 -4.68 4.03 32.07
CA LEU A 780 -5.91 4.38 31.38
C LEU A 780 -5.67 4.38 29.86
N ILE A 781 -6.29 3.45 29.13
CA ILE A 781 -6.02 3.24 27.69
C ILE A 781 -7.32 3.41 26.91
N TYR A 782 -7.53 4.55 26.25
CA TYR A 782 -8.87 4.89 25.76
C TYR A 782 -8.96 5.74 24.49
N SER A 783 -10.09 5.65 23.78
CA SER A 783 -10.37 6.46 22.59
C SER A 783 -9.32 6.37 21.46
N ASN A 784 -8.49 5.32 21.41
CA ASN A 784 -7.54 5.11 20.31
C ASN A 784 -8.29 4.60 19.06
N PHE A 785 -7.76 4.89 17.88
CA PHE A 785 -8.43 4.64 16.60
C PHE A 785 -8.49 3.16 16.19
N LYS A 786 -7.66 2.31 16.79
CA LYS A 786 -7.77 0.85 16.68
C LYS A 786 -8.02 0.20 18.03
N SER A 787 -7.19 -0.77 18.43
CA SER A 787 -7.35 -1.50 19.68
C SER A 787 -6.69 -0.75 20.84
N GLY A 788 -7.16 -1.00 22.06
CA GLY A 788 -6.50 -0.45 23.26
C GLY A 788 -5.10 -1.06 23.44
N ILE A 789 -5.05 -2.40 23.45
CA ILE A 789 -3.80 -3.19 23.47
C ILE A 789 -3.86 -4.22 22.35
N ALA A 790 -2.88 -4.24 21.47
CA ALA A 790 -2.71 -5.26 20.43
C ALA A 790 -1.41 -6.06 20.65
N CYS A 791 -1.48 -7.39 20.60
CA CYS A 791 -0.38 -8.31 20.90
C CYS A 791 -0.18 -9.32 19.77
N ASN A 792 1.04 -9.36 19.22
CA ASN A 792 1.49 -10.22 18.14
C ASN A 792 2.71 -11.02 18.60
N ASN A 793 2.56 -12.35 18.74
CA ASN A 793 3.57 -13.25 19.30
C ASN A 793 4.26 -12.69 20.56
N SER A 794 3.46 -12.11 21.47
CA SER A 794 3.93 -11.37 22.65
C SER A 794 3.32 -11.90 23.94
N ALA A 795 3.99 -11.66 25.07
CA ALA A 795 3.61 -12.19 26.39
C ALA A 795 3.62 -11.10 27.48
N PRO A 796 2.68 -10.13 27.48
CA PRO A 796 2.63 -9.06 28.48
C PRO A 796 2.10 -9.52 29.84
N ILE A 797 2.35 -8.70 30.86
CA ILE A 797 1.63 -8.72 32.15
C ILE A 797 0.80 -7.44 32.22
N VAL A 798 -0.52 -7.57 32.22
CA VAL A 798 -1.48 -6.46 32.15
C VAL A 798 -2.37 -6.52 33.39
N LYS A 799 -2.10 -5.66 34.39
CA LYS A 799 -2.79 -5.68 35.69
C LYS A 799 -3.42 -4.34 36.10
N ASN A 800 -4.67 -4.37 36.59
CA ASN A 800 -5.40 -3.19 37.11
C ASN A 800 -5.64 -2.03 36.12
N ASN A 801 -5.59 -2.27 34.80
CA ASN A 801 -5.78 -1.21 33.80
C ASN A 801 -7.27 -0.96 33.50
N LYS A 802 -7.60 0.25 33.02
CA LYS A 802 -8.92 0.57 32.43
C LYS A 802 -8.76 0.77 30.93
N ILE A 803 -9.47 -0.02 30.12
CA ILE A 803 -9.28 -0.08 28.66
C ILE A 803 -10.65 0.14 27.99
N TYR A 804 -10.89 1.33 27.43
CA TYR A 804 -12.25 1.73 27.07
C TYR A 804 -12.39 2.70 25.90
N LEU A 805 -13.58 2.77 25.27
CA LEU A 805 -13.88 3.69 24.15
C LEU A 805 -12.98 3.59 22.91
N ASN A 806 -12.13 2.56 22.80
CA ASN A 806 -11.30 2.35 21.61
C ASN A 806 -12.18 1.94 20.42
N LYS A 807 -11.80 2.36 19.21
CA LYS A 807 -12.64 2.22 17.99
C LYS A 807 -12.62 0.82 17.38
N GLU A 808 -11.74 -0.07 17.84
CA GLU A 808 -11.81 -1.51 17.58
C GLU A 808 -12.00 -2.29 18.91
N THR A 809 -11.07 -3.21 19.23
CA THR A 809 -11.16 -4.13 20.36
C THR A 809 -10.47 -3.55 21.61
N GLY A 810 -10.94 -3.86 22.82
CA GLY A 810 -10.21 -3.48 24.04
C GLY A 810 -8.82 -4.11 24.10
N ILE A 811 -8.75 -5.45 24.10
CA ILE A 811 -7.50 -6.21 24.03
C ILE A 811 -7.56 -7.25 22.90
N PHE A 812 -6.60 -7.18 21.97
CA PHE A 812 -6.49 -8.07 20.82
C PHE A 812 -5.19 -8.89 20.86
N LEU A 813 -5.30 -10.22 20.89
CA LEU A 813 -4.17 -11.15 20.86
C LEU A 813 -4.20 -12.03 19.61
N TYR A 814 -3.08 -12.06 18.89
CA TYR A 814 -2.92 -12.86 17.68
C TYR A 814 -1.50 -13.43 17.52
N LYS A 815 -1.36 -14.37 16.58
CA LYS A 815 -0.11 -15.09 16.23
C LYS A 815 0.61 -15.67 17.46
N LYS A 816 0.01 -16.68 18.11
CA LYS A 816 0.59 -17.37 19.29
C LYS A 816 0.96 -16.42 20.45
N SER A 817 0.21 -15.35 20.66
CA SER A 817 0.43 -14.50 21.83
C SER A 817 -0.04 -15.19 23.10
N THR A 818 0.65 -14.93 24.20
CA THR A 818 0.32 -15.41 25.54
C THR A 818 0.22 -14.18 26.47
N GLY A 819 0.40 -14.36 27.78
CA GLY A 819 0.45 -13.27 28.75
C GLY A 819 -0.61 -13.40 29.85
N GLU A 820 -0.47 -12.54 30.85
CA GLU A 820 -1.24 -12.56 32.09
C GLU A 820 -2.07 -11.28 32.18
N PHE A 821 -3.40 -11.41 32.17
CA PHE A 821 -4.35 -10.30 32.17
C PHE A 821 -5.20 -10.36 33.44
N ASN A 822 -4.90 -9.52 34.43
CA ASN A 822 -5.42 -9.65 35.79
C ASN A 822 -6.10 -8.36 36.30
N GLU A 823 -7.28 -8.44 36.93
CA GLU A 823 -7.96 -7.29 37.58
C GLU A 823 -8.26 -6.08 36.65
N ASN A 824 -8.32 -6.26 35.32
CA ASN A 824 -8.56 -5.14 34.39
C ASN A 824 -10.06 -4.85 34.19
N LYS A 825 -10.38 -3.59 33.84
CA LYS A 825 -11.73 -3.16 33.43
C LYS A 825 -11.75 -2.84 31.95
N ILE A 826 -12.51 -3.59 31.15
CA ILE A 826 -12.48 -3.53 29.68
C ILE A 826 -13.90 -3.23 29.15
N TYR A 827 -14.16 -2.00 28.71
CA TYR A 827 -15.54 -1.54 28.49
C TYR A 827 -15.75 -0.50 27.39
N LYS A 828 -16.95 -0.44 26.81
CA LYS A 828 -17.32 0.58 25.77
C LYS A 828 -16.40 0.61 24.54
N ASN A 829 -15.66 -0.45 24.26
CA ASN A 829 -14.90 -0.57 23.02
C ASN A 829 -15.86 -0.92 21.88
N LYS A 830 -15.61 -0.39 20.67
CA LYS A 830 -16.58 -0.40 19.56
C LYS A 830 -16.75 -1.77 18.89
N LEU A 831 -15.77 -2.65 19.03
CA LEU A 831 -15.88 -4.08 18.73
C LEU A 831 -15.90 -4.87 20.05
N SER A 832 -15.25 -6.03 20.11
CA SER A 832 -15.19 -6.85 21.32
C SER A 832 -14.45 -6.21 22.49
N GLY A 833 -14.77 -6.62 23.71
CA GLY A 833 -13.91 -6.34 24.87
C GLY A 833 -12.54 -6.99 24.71
N VAL A 834 -12.52 -8.31 24.49
CA VAL A 834 -11.31 -9.11 24.24
C VAL A 834 -11.49 -9.99 23.00
N LEU A 835 -10.45 -10.09 22.17
CA LEU A 835 -10.36 -11.03 21.05
C LEU A 835 -9.03 -11.80 21.12
N ILE A 836 -9.09 -13.13 21.14
CA ILE A 836 -7.92 -14.01 21.04
C ILE A 836 -8.00 -14.87 19.78
N GLN A 837 -6.92 -14.93 19.01
CA GLN A 837 -6.88 -15.71 17.77
C GLN A 837 -5.50 -16.27 17.37
N ASN A 838 -5.50 -17.13 16.35
CA ASN A 838 -4.33 -17.75 15.73
C ASN A 838 -3.44 -18.47 16.76
N SER A 839 -4.02 -19.45 17.45
CA SER A 839 -3.36 -20.24 18.49
C SER A 839 -2.73 -19.42 19.61
N SER A 840 -3.37 -18.30 19.97
CA SER A 840 -3.01 -17.55 21.18
C SER A 840 -3.52 -18.26 22.43
N ASP A 841 -2.72 -18.21 23.49
CA ASP A 841 -2.93 -18.92 24.76
C ASP A 841 -2.64 -18.00 25.97
N PRO A 842 -3.44 -16.93 26.19
CA PRO A 842 -3.30 -16.05 27.34
C PRO A 842 -4.09 -16.54 28.55
N ILE A 843 -3.73 -16.03 29.73
CA ILE A 843 -4.48 -16.18 30.98
C ILE A 843 -5.23 -14.88 31.26
N PHE A 844 -6.55 -14.96 31.43
CA PHE A 844 -7.42 -13.84 31.86
C PHE A 844 -8.05 -14.17 33.20
N GLU A 845 -7.71 -13.42 34.24
CA GLU A 845 -8.19 -13.63 35.60
C GLU A 845 -8.76 -12.39 36.27
N ASN A 846 -9.88 -12.53 36.99
CA ASN A 846 -10.49 -11.46 37.81
C ASN A 846 -10.81 -10.15 37.04
N ASN A 847 -10.96 -10.21 35.70
CA ASN A 847 -11.28 -9.03 34.89
C ASN A 847 -12.79 -8.74 34.87
N LEU A 848 -13.14 -7.48 34.66
CA LEU A 848 -14.51 -7.00 34.45
C LEU A 848 -14.65 -6.49 33.02
N ILE A 849 -15.41 -7.20 32.19
CA ILE A 849 -15.55 -6.98 30.74
C ILE A 849 -17.02 -6.64 30.43
N PHE A 850 -17.32 -5.37 30.14
CA PHE A 850 -18.72 -4.92 30.15
C PHE A 850 -19.04 -3.76 29.20
N GLU A 851 -20.31 -3.57 28.83
CA GLU A 851 -20.76 -2.42 28.03
C GLU A 851 -19.98 -2.23 26.70
N ASN A 852 -19.37 -3.29 26.12
CA ASN A 852 -18.74 -3.21 24.80
C ASN A 852 -19.81 -3.36 23.69
N PHE A 853 -19.62 -2.68 22.56
CA PHE A 853 -20.55 -2.69 21.43
C PHE A 853 -20.46 -4.00 20.59
N GLY A 854 -19.40 -4.79 20.80
CA GLY A 854 -19.26 -6.16 20.33
C GLY A 854 -19.57 -7.20 21.40
N SER A 855 -18.99 -8.39 21.28
CA SER A 855 -19.07 -9.42 22.32
C SER A 855 -18.05 -9.14 23.42
N GLY A 856 -18.32 -9.56 24.66
CA GLY A 856 -17.40 -9.38 25.78
C GLY A 856 -16.04 -10.05 25.49
N PHE A 857 -16.06 -11.35 25.19
CA PHE A 857 -14.88 -12.15 24.88
C PHE A 857 -15.09 -12.96 23.60
N ILE A 858 -14.09 -13.01 22.71
CA ILE A 858 -14.11 -13.82 21.48
C ILE A 858 -12.83 -14.67 21.43
N ALA A 859 -12.98 -15.98 21.22
CA ALA A 859 -11.88 -16.91 20.97
C ALA A 859 -12.06 -17.60 19.61
N ARG A 860 -11.12 -17.40 18.68
CA ARG A 860 -11.18 -18.01 17.34
C ARG A 860 -9.84 -18.56 16.85
N SER A 861 -9.88 -19.31 15.74
CA SER A 861 -8.70 -19.84 15.03
C SER A 861 -7.75 -20.62 15.94
N ASN A 862 -8.26 -21.73 16.51
CA ASN A 862 -7.52 -22.69 17.34
C ASN A 862 -6.84 -22.08 18.60
N SER A 863 -7.46 -21.10 19.26
CA SER A 863 -6.94 -20.53 20.52
C SER A 863 -7.25 -21.41 21.74
N LEU A 864 -6.44 -21.32 22.80
CA LEU A 864 -6.42 -22.27 23.94
C LEU A 864 -6.63 -21.66 25.34
N GLY A 865 -6.57 -20.33 25.46
CA GLY A 865 -6.39 -19.58 26.71
C GLY A 865 -7.17 -20.02 27.97
N GLY A 866 -6.64 -19.66 29.14
CA GLY A 866 -7.26 -19.87 30.45
C GLY A 866 -8.00 -18.63 30.95
N ILE A 867 -9.33 -18.62 30.84
CA ILE A 867 -10.20 -17.49 31.21
C ILE A 867 -10.91 -17.88 32.51
N GLN A 868 -10.50 -17.33 33.65
CA GLN A 868 -10.99 -17.71 34.97
C GLN A 868 -11.47 -16.53 35.84
N ASN A 869 -12.51 -16.75 36.66
CA ASN A 869 -12.99 -15.76 37.64
C ASN A 869 -13.39 -14.38 37.06
N ASN A 870 -13.68 -14.25 35.77
CA ASN A 870 -14.02 -12.97 35.14
C ASN A 870 -15.53 -12.69 35.21
N LYS A 871 -15.89 -11.41 35.24
CA LYS A 871 -17.27 -10.92 35.09
C LYS A 871 -17.46 -10.34 33.69
N ILE A 872 -18.35 -10.93 32.90
CA ILE A 872 -18.57 -10.59 31.50
C ILE A 872 -20.04 -10.21 31.31
N GLN A 873 -20.35 -8.92 31.34
CA GLN A 873 -21.74 -8.47 31.54
C GLN A 873 -22.16 -7.27 30.69
N ARG A 874 -23.45 -7.18 30.33
CA ARG A 874 -24.04 -5.99 29.66
C ARG A 874 -23.32 -5.58 28.35
N ASN A 875 -22.76 -6.51 27.60
CA ASN A 875 -22.22 -6.24 26.26
C ASN A 875 -23.36 -6.28 25.22
N GLU A 876 -23.28 -5.48 24.15
CA GLU A 876 -24.35 -5.36 23.14
C GLU A 876 -24.53 -6.61 22.27
N LYS A 877 -23.45 -7.38 22.09
CA LYS A 877 -23.54 -8.73 21.50
C LYS A 877 -23.47 -9.76 22.61
N ARG A 878 -22.65 -10.81 22.45
CA ARG A 878 -22.68 -11.95 23.37
C ARG A 878 -21.69 -11.76 24.50
N GLY A 879 -21.87 -12.48 25.60
CA GLY A 879 -20.85 -12.57 26.64
C GLY A 879 -19.58 -13.20 26.08
N ILE A 880 -19.68 -14.43 25.57
CA ILE A 880 -18.56 -15.22 25.03
C ILE A 880 -18.92 -15.80 23.66
N ASP A 881 -18.01 -15.64 22.69
CA ASP A 881 -18.00 -16.36 21.42
C ASP A 881 -16.79 -17.31 21.34
N VAL A 882 -17.03 -18.59 21.01
CA VAL A 882 -15.99 -19.60 20.73
C VAL A 882 -16.16 -20.16 19.33
N GLU A 883 -15.17 -19.90 18.47
CA GLU A 883 -15.25 -20.15 17.04
C GLU A 883 -14.02 -20.88 16.49
N SER A 884 -14.14 -21.37 15.26
CA SER A 884 -13.02 -21.74 14.39
C SER A 884 -11.98 -22.65 15.06
N GLY A 885 -12.46 -23.78 15.61
CA GLY A 885 -11.61 -24.83 16.20
C GLY A 885 -11.04 -24.57 17.60
N SER A 886 -11.32 -23.41 18.21
CA SER A 886 -10.72 -23.02 19.51
C SER A 886 -11.15 -23.94 20.66
N ASP A 887 -10.20 -24.26 21.55
CA ASP A 887 -10.38 -25.10 22.74
C ASP A 887 -10.07 -24.33 24.04
N THR A 888 -10.47 -23.05 24.05
CA THR A 888 -10.29 -22.11 25.17
C THR A 888 -11.03 -22.58 26.43
N LYS A 889 -10.39 -22.46 27.60
CA LYS A 889 -10.93 -22.86 28.89
C LYS A 889 -11.60 -21.68 29.58
N PHE A 890 -12.85 -21.83 29.99
CA PHE A 890 -13.64 -20.86 30.73
C PHE A 890 -14.04 -21.49 32.07
N VAL A 891 -13.48 -21.00 33.19
CA VAL A 891 -13.67 -21.58 34.52
C VAL A 891 -14.15 -20.53 35.53
N MET A 892 -15.21 -20.80 36.30
CA MET A 892 -15.69 -19.89 37.36
C MET A 892 -16.01 -18.45 36.90
N ASN A 893 -16.36 -18.23 35.63
CA ASN A 893 -16.75 -16.90 35.14
C ASN A 893 -18.24 -16.63 35.39
N SER A 894 -18.61 -15.35 35.50
CA SER A 894 -19.99 -14.86 35.58
C SER A 894 -20.35 -14.15 34.27
N ILE A 895 -21.26 -14.73 33.48
CA ILE A 895 -21.69 -14.20 32.18
C ILE A 895 -23.15 -13.77 32.26
N THR A 896 -23.42 -12.47 32.45
CA THR A 896 -24.76 -11.97 32.81
C THR A 896 -25.23 -10.79 31.99
N GLU A 897 -26.54 -10.60 31.85
CA GLU A 897 -27.13 -9.35 31.30
C GLU A 897 -26.65 -8.96 29.88
N ASN A 898 -26.07 -9.86 29.09
CA ASN A 898 -25.60 -9.52 27.73
C ASN A 898 -26.77 -9.52 26.72
N GLU A 899 -26.81 -8.50 25.86
CA GLU A 899 -27.94 -8.19 24.99
C GLU A 899 -28.10 -9.17 23.82
N GLY A 900 -27.00 -9.71 23.29
CA GLY A 900 -27.00 -10.69 22.19
C GLY A 900 -26.97 -12.16 22.63
N GLY A 901 -26.95 -12.43 23.94
CA GLY A 901 -26.89 -13.79 24.54
C GLY A 901 -25.64 -14.04 25.39
N GLY A 902 -25.62 -15.13 26.16
CA GLY A 902 -24.53 -15.45 27.08
C GLY A 902 -23.31 -16.05 26.37
N ILE A 903 -23.37 -17.35 26.04
CA ILE A 903 -22.26 -18.11 25.45
C ILE A 903 -22.69 -18.75 24.13
N LEU A 904 -21.99 -18.44 23.04
CA LEU A 904 -22.15 -19.06 21.73
C LEU A 904 -20.92 -19.87 21.33
N ILE A 905 -21.15 -21.08 20.84
CA ILE A 905 -20.10 -21.95 20.30
C ILE A 905 -20.47 -22.31 18.86
N CYS A 906 -19.61 -21.94 17.91
CA CYS A 906 -19.88 -22.06 16.48
C CYS A 906 -18.63 -22.46 15.68
N VAL A 907 -18.79 -22.74 14.38
CA VAL A 907 -17.68 -22.97 13.42
C VAL A 907 -16.62 -23.95 13.95
N LYS A 908 -17.04 -25.16 14.35
CA LYS A 908 -16.15 -26.20 14.93
C LYS A 908 -15.50 -25.83 16.28
N GLY A 909 -16.05 -24.86 17.01
CA GLY A 909 -15.62 -24.54 18.38
C GLY A 909 -15.69 -25.75 19.30
N LYS A 910 -14.72 -25.86 20.21
CA LYS A 910 -14.64 -26.89 21.26
C LYS A 910 -14.89 -26.17 22.58
N GLY A 911 -13.84 -25.97 23.37
CA GLY A 911 -13.87 -25.13 24.56
C GLY A 911 -14.34 -25.89 25.79
N LYS A 912 -13.82 -25.51 26.95
CA LYS A 912 -14.05 -26.22 28.21
C LYS A 912 -14.67 -25.26 29.21
N PHE A 913 -15.92 -25.49 29.56
CA PHE A 913 -16.70 -24.62 30.44
C PHE A 913 -16.95 -25.36 31.75
N ALA A 914 -16.33 -24.89 32.83
CA ALA A 914 -16.51 -25.45 34.16
C ALA A 914 -16.92 -24.39 35.19
N GLN A 915 -17.93 -24.68 36.03
CA GLN A 915 -18.32 -23.83 37.16
C GLN A 915 -18.69 -22.38 36.79
N ASN A 916 -19.03 -22.10 35.53
CA ASN A 916 -19.46 -20.76 35.12
C ASN A 916 -20.93 -20.54 35.49
N LYS A 917 -21.27 -19.30 35.86
CA LYS A 917 -22.64 -18.84 36.02
C LYS A 917 -23.08 -18.11 34.75
N VAL A 918 -24.22 -18.50 34.17
CA VAL A 918 -24.75 -17.93 32.92
C VAL A 918 -26.25 -17.67 33.04
N ASP A 919 -26.62 -16.49 33.53
CA ASP A 919 -28.01 -16.08 33.75
C ASP A 919 -28.31 -14.68 33.20
N GLN A 920 -29.59 -14.33 33.07
CA GLN A 920 -30.08 -12.99 32.72
C GLN A 920 -29.63 -12.43 31.36
N ASN A 921 -28.99 -13.21 30.49
CA ASN A 921 -28.66 -12.80 29.12
C ASN A 921 -29.92 -12.81 28.23
N LYS A 922 -30.09 -11.82 27.35
CA LYS A 922 -31.38 -11.46 26.76
C LYS A 922 -31.92 -12.42 25.69
N VAL A 923 -31.06 -12.93 24.80
CA VAL A 923 -31.49 -13.78 23.65
C VAL A 923 -31.36 -15.28 23.93
N PHE A 924 -30.30 -15.70 24.63
CA PHE A 924 -30.07 -17.08 25.09
C PHE A 924 -29.05 -17.07 26.23
N GLN A 925 -29.05 -18.08 27.10
CA GLN A 925 -27.95 -18.26 28.06
C GLN A 925 -26.77 -18.98 27.41
N PHE A 926 -27.01 -20.15 26.84
CA PHE A 926 -25.97 -20.97 26.18
C PHE A 926 -26.50 -21.49 24.84
N ARG A 927 -25.67 -21.48 23.78
CA ARG A 927 -26.04 -21.99 22.45
C ARG A 927 -24.84 -22.67 21.79
N ILE A 928 -25.05 -23.91 21.34
CA ILE A 928 -24.07 -24.72 20.61
C ILE A 928 -24.59 -24.92 19.19
N MET A 929 -23.79 -24.59 18.18
CA MET A 929 -24.15 -24.86 16.79
C MET A 929 -23.68 -26.26 16.35
N LYS A 930 -24.28 -26.77 15.27
CA LYS A 930 -23.91 -28.08 14.67
C LYS A 930 -22.39 -28.18 14.45
N ASN A 931 -21.85 -29.39 14.66
CA ASN A 931 -20.43 -29.74 14.53
C ASN A 931 -19.48 -28.99 15.50
N CYS A 932 -19.99 -28.55 16.65
CA CYS A 932 -19.19 -28.02 17.77
C CYS A 932 -19.18 -29.02 18.93
N PHE A 933 -18.08 -29.08 19.69
CA PHE A 933 -17.83 -30.15 20.67
C PHE A 933 -17.27 -29.60 21.99
N PRO A 934 -18.07 -28.83 22.76
CA PRO A 934 -17.64 -28.33 24.06
C PRO A 934 -17.64 -29.41 25.14
N ILE A 935 -16.81 -29.19 26.17
CA ILE A 935 -16.86 -29.95 27.43
C ILE A 935 -17.51 -29.06 28.48
N LEU A 936 -18.66 -29.49 29.02
CA LEU A 936 -19.40 -28.77 30.05
C LEU A 936 -19.31 -29.53 31.38
N LYS A 937 -18.98 -28.84 32.49
CA LYS A 937 -18.92 -29.44 33.84
C LYS A 937 -19.42 -28.47 34.90
N ASN A 938 -20.51 -28.83 35.60
CA ASN A 938 -21.02 -28.09 36.76
C ASN A 938 -21.26 -26.59 36.51
N ASN A 939 -21.73 -26.19 35.32
CA ASN A 939 -22.11 -24.79 35.06
C ASN A 939 -23.54 -24.52 35.56
N ASP A 940 -23.76 -23.33 36.13
CA ASP A 940 -25.08 -22.85 36.56
C ASP A 940 -25.75 -22.10 35.41
N ILE A 941 -26.81 -22.69 34.85
CA ILE A 941 -27.54 -22.20 33.68
C ILE A 941 -29.05 -22.44 33.91
N PRO A 942 -29.89 -21.40 33.98
CA PRO A 942 -31.33 -21.55 34.23
C PRO A 942 -32.05 -22.41 33.18
N LYS A 943 -32.91 -23.32 33.65
CA LYS A 943 -33.80 -24.12 32.78
C LYS A 943 -34.86 -23.21 32.14
N GLY A 944 -34.95 -23.19 30.81
CA GLY A 944 -35.94 -22.40 30.07
C GLY A 944 -35.52 -21.91 28.67
N VAL A 945 -34.26 -22.12 28.27
CA VAL A 945 -33.77 -21.74 26.93
C VAL A 945 -34.27 -22.74 25.89
N LYS A 946 -34.89 -22.24 24.80
CA LYS A 946 -35.32 -23.09 23.67
C LYS A 946 -34.13 -23.79 23.00
N ASN A 947 -34.11 -25.12 23.08
CA ASN A 947 -33.25 -25.97 22.25
C ASN A 947 -33.83 -26.08 20.84
N ASP A 948 -33.48 -25.15 19.95
CA ASP A 948 -33.65 -25.38 18.52
C ASP A 948 -32.58 -26.38 18.04
N ASN A 949 -33.00 -27.65 17.95
CA ASN A 949 -32.29 -28.89 17.61
C ASN A 949 -31.83 -29.75 18.81
N ASN A 950 -32.36 -30.96 18.86
CA ASN A 950 -31.91 -32.07 19.71
C ASN A 950 -30.48 -32.51 19.36
N LYS A 951 -29.51 -32.24 20.24
CA LYS A 951 -28.57 -33.22 20.84
C LYS A 951 -27.60 -32.52 21.79
#